data_AF-A0A1H9IKA9-F1
#
_entry.id   AF-A0A1H9IKA9-F1
#
_cell.length_a   1.000
_cell.length_b   1.000
_cell.length_c   1.000
_cell.angle_alpha   90.00
_cell.angle_beta   90.00
_cell.angle_gamma   90.00
#
_symmetry.space_group_name_H-M   'P 1'
#
loop_
_entity.id
_entity.type
_entity.pdbx_description
1 polymer ?
#
loop_
_entity_poly.entity_id
_entity_poly.type
_entity_poly.pdbx_seq_one_letter_code
_entity_poly.pdbx_strand_id
1 'polypeptide(L)'
;MRAVDSGLGWDSLARAMSARPDVLRLAGAQPGAEHDYRSAPWPAEEPDRPFAVYLAENLRYFTLALDLDADGASGRKQRSALRRFLTKAGVSFVEAVSGPAGHCHLISTWPHGISADDAAELGRVLRATAAPDLDISGLSNPRTGCIRPPGAPHRGGGRSEIVGEAATALQVLRQGNPSAAFLRLRQLTGAGPRADRRTRLEDEAVLLALPVVGGERQLPRPRRDLSLSQQQRLRDGDPNATSRSVTAASLAASMACAGWSFAEFLQAVLDHDNMGLEHLRSRRAVGTLRARRDVKQAAQRMWRGRLAWLLANPRECDTRALPPVVDDVANAAGADPARWAGQGGPSERAVLEFLLALARRCGTAAVACDVRTLGLETGVSTSAAHRAIDRLRRAGWLEQLAPGRGRLAATYALQVPRDFKVDLVGLTSGGTLDRRPSPRGTPASLPRPRPTFEVGLAARAHDAMTSSGLGRYAGVLLDLLHRDTSSVTDLVLRSGLRARTVRHHLARLHSAGLATLDHDARWHVDLAFLPQAARHLGTTGAVVARREQIAQDRTTWAWWLADHAAEHGFATRRGLRSLGWSTTRAGVPCPRRPFPVSEDGRRVWTAGAGLVGAGMGPMPEELGLFTSTDPVLNPLHQSKGPATWVLHRRNSNVSREGRGRTALCPRAANDETSMA
;
A
#
# COMPACT_ATOMS: atom_id res chain seq x y z
N MET A 1 13.23 8.49 54.37
CA MET A 1 11.88 9.04 54.62
C MET A 1 10.90 7.93 54.29
N ARG A 2 10.21 7.37 55.29
CA ARG A 2 9.35 6.18 55.14
C ARG A 2 8.19 6.50 54.19
N ALA A 3 7.96 5.61 53.22
CA ALA A 3 6.80 5.68 52.34
C ALA A 3 5.53 5.61 53.21
N VAL A 4 4.68 6.63 53.09
CA VAL A 4 3.34 6.65 53.66
C VAL A 4 2.59 5.47 53.06
N ASP A 5 2.14 4.58 53.94
CA ASP A 5 1.33 3.41 53.60
C ASP A 5 0.03 3.88 52.97
N SER A 6 -0.03 3.84 51.63
CA SER A 6 -1.10 4.47 50.85
C SER A 6 -2.44 3.70 50.87
N GLY A 7 -2.55 2.61 51.63
CA GLY A 7 -3.76 1.78 51.72
C GLY A 7 -4.17 1.11 50.41
N LEU A 8 -3.37 1.24 49.35
CA LEU A 8 -3.61 0.65 48.04
C LEU A 8 -2.94 -0.72 47.96
N GLY A 9 -3.70 -1.73 47.50
CA GLY A 9 -3.14 -3.04 47.19
C GLY A 9 -1.99 -2.91 46.17
N TRP A 10 -0.96 -3.75 46.30
CA TRP A 10 0.29 -3.70 45.53
C TRP A 10 0.07 -3.64 44.01
N ASP A 11 -1.03 -4.22 43.53
CA ASP A 11 -1.38 -4.35 42.13
C ASP A 11 -2.34 -3.27 41.62
N SER A 12 -2.82 -2.36 42.48
CA SER A 12 -3.87 -1.39 42.14
C SER A 12 -3.52 -0.54 40.91
N LEU A 13 -2.29 -0.01 40.87
CA LEU A 13 -1.78 0.77 39.74
C LEU A 13 -1.53 -0.13 38.52
N ALA A 14 -0.93 -1.30 38.73
CA ALA A 14 -0.65 -2.25 37.66
C ALA A 14 -1.92 -2.71 36.93
N ARG A 15 -3.00 -3.00 37.66
CA ARG A 15 -4.30 -3.36 37.09
C ARG A 15 -4.94 -2.20 36.36
N ALA A 16 -4.85 -0.97 36.89
CA ALA A 16 -5.44 0.20 36.25
C ALA A 16 -4.82 0.52 34.88
N MET A 17 -3.56 0.15 34.64
CA MET A 17 -2.91 0.33 33.34
C MET A 17 -2.83 -0.94 32.47
N SER A 18 -3.10 -2.13 33.00
CA SER A 18 -3.02 -3.35 32.20
C SER A 18 -4.16 -3.41 31.19
N ALA A 19 -3.80 -3.58 29.93
CA ALA A 19 -4.77 -3.89 28.87
C ALA A 19 -5.32 -5.32 28.98
N ARG A 20 -4.69 -6.18 29.80
CA ARG A 20 -5.13 -7.56 30.02
C ARG A 20 -5.36 -7.81 31.50
N PRO A 21 -6.60 -8.14 31.93
CA PRO A 21 -6.93 -8.24 33.36
C PRO A 21 -6.32 -9.47 34.03
N ASP A 22 -6.08 -10.54 33.27
CA ASP A 22 -5.76 -11.85 33.84
C ASP A 22 -4.28 -12.24 33.73
N VAL A 23 -3.50 -11.51 32.95
CA VAL A 23 -2.11 -11.86 32.63
C VAL A 23 -1.17 -10.67 32.71
N LEU A 24 0.01 -10.93 33.26
CA LEU A 24 1.16 -10.02 33.25
C LEU A 24 2.39 -10.75 32.72
N ARG A 25 3.53 -10.06 32.65
CA ARG A 25 4.82 -10.69 32.32
C ARG A 25 5.76 -10.66 33.50
N LEU A 26 6.25 -11.82 33.92
CA LEU A 26 7.26 -11.97 34.96
C LEU A 26 8.65 -12.10 34.35
N ALA A 27 9.66 -11.50 34.96
CA ALA A 27 11.05 -11.78 34.62
C ALA A 27 11.39 -13.25 34.95
N GLY A 28 12.25 -13.86 34.14
CA GLY A 28 12.78 -15.20 34.38
C GLY A 28 13.46 -15.29 35.76
N ALA A 29 13.32 -16.45 36.42
CA ALA A 29 13.85 -16.69 37.77
C ALA A 29 15.39 -16.78 37.84
N GLN A 30 16.08 -16.82 36.70
CA GLN A 30 17.53 -16.98 36.62
C GLN A 30 18.23 -15.61 36.72
N PRO A 31 19.18 -15.42 37.65
CA PRO A 31 20.03 -14.23 37.69
C PRO A 31 20.74 -14.04 36.34
N GLY A 32 20.62 -12.85 35.73
CA GLY A 32 21.28 -12.53 34.45
C GLY A 32 20.44 -12.75 33.17
N ALA A 33 19.19 -13.18 33.26
CA ALA A 33 18.27 -13.21 32.12
C ALA A 33 17.71 -11.81 31.79
N GLU A 34 18.57 -10.90 31.32
CA GLU A 34 18.16 -9.59 30.84
C GLU A 34 17.15 -9.76 29.68
N HIS A 35 15.94 -9.24 29.89
CA HIS A 35 14.82 -9.24 28.95
C HIS A 35 14.06 -10.57 28.71
N ASP A 36 14.32 -11.65 29.46
CA ASP A 36 13.42 -12.83 29.44
C ASP A 36 12.20 -12.58 30.33
N TYR A 37 11.16 -11.98 29.74
CA TYR A 37 9.85 -11.84 30.36
C TYR A 37 8.91 -12.91 29.81
N ARG A 38 8.17 -13.62 30.66
CA ARG A 38 7.19 -14.63 30.24
C ARG A 38 5.80 -14.29 30.75
N SER A 39 4.78 -14.55 29.93
CA SER A 39 3.40 -14.42 30.35
C SER A 39 3.13 -15.33 31.54
N ALA A 40 2.50 -14.79 32.57
CA ALA A 40 2.02 -15.53 33.73
C ALA A 40 0.62 -15.02 34.12
N PRO A 41 -0.21 -15.87 34.74
CA PRO A 41 -1.43 -15.41 35.40
C PRO A 41 -1.12 -14.34 36.44
N TRP A 42 -2.11 -13.50 36.75
CA TRP A 42 -1.96 -12.52 37.82
C TRP A 42 -1.76 -13.24 39.18
N PRO A 43 -0.66 -12.98 39.91
CA PRO A 43 -0.39 -13.63 41.19
C PRO A 43 -1.26 -13.03 42.30
N ALA A 44 -1.56 -13.82 43.33
CA ALA A 44 -2.29 -13.33 44.51
C ALA A 44 -1.46 -12.36 45.36
N GLU A 45 -0.15 -12.62 45.45
CA GLU A 45 0.82 -11.82 46.21
C GLU A 45 1.78 -11.08 45.27
N GLU A 46 2.41 -10.02 45.79
CA GLU A 46 3.37 -9.24 45.01
C GLU A 46 4.57 -10.10 44.58
N PRO A 47 4.96 -10.11 43.30
CA PRO A 47 6.17 -10.78 42.86
C PRO A 47 7.43 -10.22 43.53
N ASP A 48 8.31 -11.11 43.97
CA ASP A 48 9.66 -10.79 44.48
C ASP A 48 10.65 -10.34 43.38
N ARG A 49 10.18 -10.27 42.14
CA ARG A 49 10.97 -10.01 40.94
C ARG A 49 10.26 -9.07 39.97
N PRO A 50 10.99 -8.43 39.06
CA PRO A 50 10.40 -7.46 38.15
C PRO A 50 9.29 -8.07 37.29
N PHE A 51 8.22 -7.30 37.14
CA PHE A 51 7.09 -7.66 36.29
C PHE A 51 6.68 -6.47 35.40
N ALA A 52 5.94 -6.76 34.34
CA ALA A 52 5.45 -5.79 33.38
C ALA A 52 4.01 -6.12 32.97
N VAL A 53 3.21 -5.10 32.69
CA VAL A 53 1.82 -5.24 32.26
C VAL A 53 1.68 -4.98 30.77
N TYR A 54 0.68 -5.61 30.15
CA TYR A 54 0.42 -5.44 28.71
C TYR A 54 -0.17 -4.06 28.43
N LEU A 55 0.32 -3.40 27.37
CA LEU A 55 -0.19 -2.10 26.93
C LEU A 55 -1.40 -2.20 25.99
N ALA A 56 -1.54 -3.36 25.33
CA ALA A 56 -2.52 -3.61 24.29
C ALA A 56 -3.17 -4.99 24.36
N GLU A 57 -4.41 -5.03 23.88
CA GLU A 57 -5.21 -6.24 23.66
C GLU A 57 -5.96 -6.10 22.34
N ASN A 58 -6.10 -7.19 21.58
CA ASN A 58 -6.83 -7.20 20.29
C ASN A 58 -6.40 -6.10 19.31
N LEU A 59 -5.08 -5.84 19.23
CA LEU A 59 -4.46 -4.79 18.40
C LEU A 59 -4.90 -3.35 18.75
N ARG A 60 -5.43 -3.13 19.96
CA ARG A 60 -5.73 -1.81 20.50
C ARG A 60 -4.94 -1.55 21.78
N TYR A 61 -4.34 -0.38 21.85
CA TYR A 61 -3.63 0.12 23.02
C TYR A 61 -4.61 0.76 24.00
N PHE A 62 -4.70 0.24 25.20
CA PHE A 62 -5.48 0.83 26.29
C PHE A 62 -4.60 1.67 27.22
N THR A 63 -3.27 1.51 27.10
CA THR A 63 -2.29 2.33 27.79
C THR A 63 -1.21 2.76 26.82
N LEU A 64 -0.91 4.06 26.79
CA LEU A 64 0.30 4.60 26.21
C LEU A 64 1.32 4.81 27.33
N ALA A 65 2.45 4.12 27.22
CA ALA A 65 3.62 4.35 28.05
C ALA A 65 4.75 4.91 27.18
N LEU A 66 5.16 6.15 27.45
CA LEU A 66 6.34 6.75 26.84
C LEU A 66 7.52 6.44 27.75
N ASP A 67 8.39 5.53 27.31
CA ASP A 67 9.53 5.01 28.06
C ASP A 67 10.81 5.78 27.69
N LEU A 68 11.28 6.64 28.58
CA LEU A 68 12.47 7.46 28.37
C LEU A 68 13.72 6.81 28.98
N ASP A 69 14.62 6.36 28.12
CA ASP A 69 15.90 5.74 28.51
C ASP A 69 17.01 6.77 28.80
N ALA A 70 16.78 8.06 28.54
CA ALA A 70 17.80 9.10 28.77
C ALA A 70 17.92 9.56 30.23
N ASP A 71 19.14 9.77 30.69
CA ASP A 71 19.49 10.30 32.01
C ASP A 71 19.93 11.79 31.95
N GLY A 72 20.23 12.36 33.11
CA GLY A 72 20.86 13.69 33.24
C GLY A 72 20.05 14.84 32.63
N ALA A 73 20.76 15.82 32.04
CA ALA A 73 20.15 17.02 31.46
C ALA A 73 19.36 16.75 30.18
N SER A 74 19.81 15.78 29.37
CA SER A 74 19.12 15.36 28.14
C SER A 74 17.76 14.75 28.46
N GLY A 75 17.71 13.79 29.40
CA GLY A 75 16.47 13.17 29.86
C GLY A 75 15.47 14.18 30.39
N ARG A 76 15.91 15.15 31.20
CA ARG A 76 15.05 16.24 31.70
C ARG A 76 14.45 17.10 30.58
N LYS A 77 15.22 17.43 29.55
CA LYS A 77 14.75 18.21 28.39
C LYS A 77 13.70 17.46 27.58
N GLN A 78 13.96 16.18 27.30
CA GLN A 78 13.04 15.30 26.55
C GLN A 78 11.74 15.07 27.33
N ARG A 79 11.84 14.74 28.62
CA ARG A 79 10.67 14.61 29.53
C ARG A 79 9.83 15.89 29.55
N SER A 80 10.47 17.06 29.66
CA SER A 80 9.77 18.34 29.62
C SER A 80 9.06 18.58 28.28
N ALA A 81 9.66 18.17 27.16
CA ALA A 81 9.02 18.27 25.84
C ALA A 81 7.79 17.38 25.72
N LEU A 82 7.89 16.11 26.14
CA LEU A 82 6.76 15.18 26.14
C LEU A 82 5.63 15.66 27.06
N ARG A 83 5.95 16.12 28.28
CA ARG A 83 4.97 16.72 29.20
C ARG A 83 4.21 17.87 28.55
N ARG A 84 4.91 18.78 27.85
CA ARG A 84 4.25 19.89 27.14
C ARG A 84 3.26 19.41 26.08
N PHE A 85 3.60 18.38 25.31
CA PHE A 85 2.67 17.82 24.32
C PHE A 85 1.43 17.21 24.96
N LEU A 86 1.61 16.40 26.00
CA LEU A 86 0.51 15.76 26.72
C LEU A 86 -0.40 16.80 27.37
N THR A 87 0.17 17.77 28.10
CA THR A 87 -0.60 18.84 28.75
C THR A 87 -1.34 19.71 27.74
N LYS A 88 -0.70 20.14 26.64
CA LYS A 88 -1.37 20.93 25.58
C LYS A 88 -2.49 20.17 24.88
N ALA A 89 -2.37 18.85 24.75
CA ALA A 89 -3.41 18.00 24.19
C ALA A 89 -4.60 17.78 25.16
N GLY A 90 -4.45 18.18 26.42
CA GLY A 90 -5.40 17.87 27.49
C GLY A 90 -5.37 16.39 27.86
N VAL A 91 -4.19 15.75 27.80
CA VAL A 91 -3.99 14.37 28.23
C VAL A 91 -3.52 14.37 29.68
N SER A 92 -4.28 13.68 30.52
CA SER A 92 -3.89 13.34 31.89
C SER A 92 -2.96 12.14 31.87
N PHE A 93 -1.85 12.24 32.60
CA PHE A 93 -0.81 11.20 32.64
C PHE A 93 -0.21 11.09 34.04
N VAL A 94 0.32 9.91 34.32
CA VAL A 94 1.11 9.57 35.51
C VAL A 94 2.57 9.52 35.14
N GLU A 95 3.42 10.01 36.03
CA GLU A 95 4.85 9.99 35.86
C GLU A 95 5.49 9.06 36.89
N ALA A 96 6.44 8.22 36.47
CA ALA A 96 7.12 7.28 37.36
C ALA A 96 8.60 7.19 37.02
N VAL A 97 9.46 7.23 38.04
CA VAL A 97 10.89 6.94 37.91
C VAL A 97 11.03 5.43 37.92
N SER A 98 11.56 4.84 36.85
CA SER A 98 11.51 3.40 36.64
C SER A 98 12.72 2.64 37.19
N GLY A 99 13.80 3.34 37.57
CA GLY A 99 14.98 2.75 38.19
C GLY A 99 16.06 3.77 38.60
N PRO A 100 17.16 3.31 39.22
CA PRO A 100 18.21 4.17 39.81
C PRO A 100 18.98 5.03 38.80
N ALA A 101 18.95 4.67 37.51
CA ALA A 101 19.55 5.44 36.42
C ALA A 101 18.72 6.67 35.99
N GLY A 102 17.54 6.90 36.56
CA GLY A 102 16.72 8.10 36.29
C GLY A 102 15.80 8.00 35.08
N HIS A 103 15.64 6.81 34.49
CA HIS A 103 14.65 6.53 33.43
C HIS A 103 13.22 6.86 33.88
N CYS A 104 12.39 7.33 32.95
CA CYS A 104 11.08 7.89 33.30
C CYS A 104 9.94 7.34 32.44
N HIS A 105 8.95 6.80 33.15
CA HIS A 105 7.56 6.53 32.80
C HIS A 105 6.72 7.78 32.52
N LEU A 106 6.18 8.04 31.32
CA LEU A 106 4.96 8.86 31.18
C LEU A 106 3.81 7.97 30.70
N ILE A 107 2.81 7.77 31.56
CA ILE A 107 1.78 6.76 31.40
C ILE A 107 0.41 7.43 31.28
N SER A 108 -0.36 7.08 30.26
CA SER A 108 -1.75 7.52 30.09
C SER A 108 -2.63 6.35 29.66
N THR A 109 -3.83 6.26 30.23
CA THR A 109 -4.83 5.23 29.92
C THR A 109 -5.93 5.77 29.00
N TRP A 110 -6.51 4.89 28.20
CA TRP A 110 -7.42 5.21 27.10
C TRP A 110 -8.58 4.20 27.06
N PRO A 111 -9.70 4.47 27.75
CA PRO A 111 -10.78 3.50 27.92
C PRO A 111 -11.40 2.99 26.61
N HIS A 112 -11.42 3.83 25.56
CA HIS A 112 -11.93 3.45 24.23
C HIS A 112 -10.87 2.81 23.32
N GLY A 113 -9.62 2.70 23.79
CA GLY A 113 -8.48 2.13 23.08
C GLY A 113 -8.03 2.95 21.86
N ILE A 114 -6.73 2.88 21.57
CA ILE A 114 -6.07 3.49 20.42
C ILE A 114 -5.66 2.39 19.44
N SER A 115 -5.74 2.64 18.12
CA SER A 115 -5.30 1.62 17.15
C SER A 115 -3.78 1.39 17.24
N ALA A 116 -3.33 0.15 17.02
CA ALA A 116 -1.89 -0.16 17.05
C ALA A 116 -1.06 0.67 16.06
N ASP A 117 -1.62 0.98 14.89
CA ASP A 117 -0.92 1.79 13.89
C ASP A 117 -0.77 3.25 14.36
N ASP A 118 -1.81 3.83 14.98
CA ASP A 118 -1.76 5.20 15.51
C ASP A 118 -0.80 5.32 16.70
N ALA A 119 -0.77 4.33 17.60
CA ALA A 119 0.16 4.31 18.73
C ALA A 119 1.62 4.21 18.26
N ALA A 120 1.90 3.34 17.28
CA ALA A 120 3.22 3.18 16.70
C ALA A 120 3.66 4.42 15.92
N GLU A 121 2.75 5.08 15.19
CA GLU A 121 3.02 6.34 14.51
C GLU A 121 3.37 7.45 15.50
N LEU A 122 2.54 7.66 16.52
CA LEU A 122 2.79 8.66 17.53
C LEU A 122 4.16 8.44 18.19
N GLY A 123 4.50 7.20 18.56
CA GLY A 123 5.81 6.86 19.13
C GLY A 123 6.97 7.26 18.21
N ARG A 124 6.90 6.92 16.91
CA ARG A 124 7.95 7.30 15.93
C ARG A 124 8.08 8.81 15.77
N VAL A 125 6.96 9.53 15.71
CA VAL A 125 6.96 10.99 15.55
C VAL A 125 7.53 11.67 16.78
N LEU A 126 7.09 11.28 17.98
CA LEU A 126 7.64 11.79 19.24
C LEU A 126 9.13 11.51 19.35
N ARG A 127 9.59 10.32 18.95
CA ARG A 127 11.00 9.97 18.94
C ARG A 127 11.80 10.87 17.99
N ALA A 128 11.30 11.10 16.78
CA ALA A 128 11.98 11.90 15.78
C ALA A 128 12.01 13.40 16.11
N THR A 129 11.01 13.92 16.84
CA THR A 129 10.80 15.37 16.98
C THR A 129 11.09 15.92 18.37
N ALA A 130 10.89 15.12 19.42
CA ALA A 130 10.86 15.60 20.80
C ALA A 130 11.75 14.82 21.76
N ALA A 131 11.90 13.51 21.54
CA ALA A 131 12.60 12.62 22.45
C ALA A 131 13.35 11.49 21.71
N PRO A 132 14.55 11.75 21.16
CA PRO A 132 15.34 10.74 20.42
C PRO A 132 15.57 9.42 21.17
N ASP A 133 15.65 9.49 22.49
CA ASP A 133 15.91 8.36 23.41
C ASP A 133 14.63 7.69 23.91
N LEU A 134 13.48 8.01 23.33
CA LEU A 134 12.22 7.33 23.60
C LEU A 134 12.27 5.89 23.06
N ASP A 135 12.13 4.89 23.94
CA ASP A 135 11.91 3.51 23.52
C ASP A 135 10.47 3.34 23.01
N ILE A 136 10.35 3.10 21.71
CA ILE A 136 9.07 2.90 21.03
C ILE A 136 8.71 1.41 20.90
N SER A 137 9.51 0.50 21.44
CA SER A 137 9.34 -0.95 21.30
C SER A 137 7.98 -1.41 21.85
N GLY A 138 7.58 -0.89 23.02
CA GLY A 138 6.28 -1.14 23.64
C GLY A 138 5.11 -0.64 22.80
N LEU A 139 5.26 0.53 22.15
CA LEU A 139 4.23 1.16 21.33
C LEU A 139 4.15 0.62 19.88
N SER A 140 5.18 -0.12 19.44
CA SER A 140 5.28 -0.65 18.08
C SER A 140 4.90 -2.14 17.99
N ASN A 141 4.60 -2.78 19.11
CA ASN A 141 4.29 -4.21 19.18
C ASN A 141 3.05 -4.48 20.05
N PRO A 142 1.83 -4.46 19.48
CA PRO A 142 0.60 -4.67 20.25
C PRO A 142 0.45 -6.09 20.82
N ARG A 143 1.23 -7.08 20.32
CA ARG A 143 1.13 -8.47 20.78
C ARG A 143 1.84 -8.68 22.11
N THR A 144 3.03 -8.10 22.27
CA THR A 144 3.89 -8.33 23.43
C THR A 144 4.40 -7.07 24.11
N GLY A 145 4.01 -5.89 23.63
CA GLY A 145 4.36 -4.59 24.21
C GLY A 145 3.87 -4.51 25.64
N CYS A 146 4.80 -4.26 26.55
CA CYS A 146 4.57 -4.20 27.97
C CYS A 146 5.42 -3.10 28.60
N ILE A 147 4.97 -2.58 29.74
CA ILE A 147 5.74 -1.65 30.56
C ILE A 147 5.75 -2.12 32.00
N ARG A 148 6.84 -1.84 32.72
CA ARG A 148 6.87 -2.03 34.16
C ARG A 148 5.97 -0.98 34.84
N PRO A 149 4.97 -1.39 35.64
CA PRO A 149 4.09 -0.44 36.31
C PRO A 149 4.81 0.27 37.48
N PRO A 150 4.32 1.45 37.91
CA PRO A 150 4.77 2.06 39.15
C PRO A 150 4.54 1.09 40.33
N GLY A 151 5.50 1.02 41.25
CA GLY A 151 5.54 0.07 42.36
C GLY A 151 6.27 -1.24 42.05
N ALA A 152 6.43 -1.64 40.79
CA ALA A 152 7.06 -2.93 40.50
C ALA A 152 8.57 -2.96 40.88
N PRO A 153 9.09 -4.11 41.37
CA PRO A 153 10.51 -4.28 41.67
C PRO A 153 11.45 -4.02 40.48
N HIS A 154 12.65 -3.50 40.79
CA HIS A 154 13.73 -3.29 39.83
C HIS A 154 14.85 -4.34 40.00
N ARG A 155 15.48 -4.76 38.89
CA ARG A 155 16.56 -5.79 38.90
C ARG A 155 17.78 -5.37 39.71
N GLY A 156 18.18 -4.11 39.59
CA GLY A 156 19.30 -3.51 40.33
C GLY A 156 18.96 -3.07 41.76
N GLY A 157 17.86 -3.57 42.35
CA GLY A 157 17.35 -3.11 43.63
C GLY A 157 16.47 -1.86 43.53
N GLY A 158 15.62 -1.65 44.54
CA GLY A 158 14.59 -0.60 44.55
C GLY A 158 13.33 -0.98 43.75
N ARG A 159 12.43 0.00 43.58
CA ARG A 159 11.13 -0.16 42.91
C ARG A 159 10.90 1.02 41.96
N SER A 160 10.00 0.85 41.00
CA SER A 160 9.55 2.01 40.22
C SER A 160 8.76 2.94 41.14
N GLU A 161 9.20 4.18 41.28
CA GLU A 161 8.57 5.16 42.17
C GLU A 161 7.71 6.12 41.38
N ILE A 162 6.50 6.35 41.87
CA ILE A 162 5.57 7.31 41.27
C ILE A 162 5.95 8.73 41.67
N VAL A 163 5.83 9.66 40.73
CA VAL A 163 6.05 11.09 41.02
C VAL A 163 4.71 11.68 41.48
N GLY A 164 4.56 11.88 42.79
CA GLY A 164 3.35 12.40 43.42
C GLY A 164 2.64 11.35 44.29
N GLU A 165 1.35 11.58 44.58
CA GLU A 165 0.56 10.68 45.42
C GLU A 165 -0.02 9.50 44.64
N ALA A 166 0.11 8.29 45.21
CA ALA A 166 -0.36 7.05 44.58
C ALA A 166 -1.88 7.02 44.34
N ALA A 167 -2.68 7.58 45.27
CA ALA A 167 -4.13 7.66 45.15
C ALA A 167 -4.55 8.54 43.97
N THR A 168 -3.94 9.72 43.83
CA THR A 168 -4.17 10.64 42.71
C THR A 168 -3.81 9.99 41.37
N ALA A 169 -2.69 9.29 41.31
CA ALA A 169 -2.30 8.58 40.10
C ALA A 169 -3.27 7.45 39.73
N LEU A 170 -3.75 6.69 40.72
CA LEU A 170 -4.76 5.66 40.48
C LEU A 170 -6.05 6.25 39.92
N GLN A 171 -6.48 7.41 40.44
CA GLN A 171 -7.64 8.13 39.90
C GLN A 171 -7.42 8.56 38.45
N VAL A 172 -6.25 9.13 38.12
CA VAL A 172 -5.89 9.51 36.74
C VAL A 172 -5.94 8.30 35.79
N LEU A 173 -5.37 7.16 36.20
CA LEU A 173 -5.36 5.94 35.38
C LEU A 173 -6.76 5.34 35.21
N ARG A 174 -7.61 5.36 36.25
CA ARG A 174 -8.98 4.83 36.17
C ARG A 174 -9.90 5.72 35.34
N GLN A 175 -9.76 7.04 35.47
CA GLN A 175 -10.56 7.98 34.70
C GLN A 175 -10.21 7.89 33.21
N GLY A 176 -8.91 7.79 32.90
CA GLY A 176 -8.41 7.70 31.54
C GLY A 176 -8.71 8.94 30.68
N ASN A 177 -8.34 8.85 29.41
CA ASN A 177 -8.38 9.99 28.50
C ASN A 177 -9.42 9.80 27.38
N PRO A 178 -10.15 10.87 27.00
CA PRO A 178 -11.10 10.79 25.89
C PRO A 178 -10.38 10.73 24.54
N SER A 179 -10.96 10.05 23.54
CA SER A 179 -10.38 9.93 22.20
C SER A 179 -10.07 11.28 21.54
N ALA A 180 -10.83 12.33 21.85
CA ALA A 180 -10.57 13.69 21.37
C ALA A 180 -9.20 14.25 21.83
N ALA A 181 -8.72 13.88 23.03
CA ALA A 181 -7.39 14.27 23.50
C ALA A 181 -6.29 13.59 22.69
N PHE A 182 -6.50 12.35 22.26
CA PHE A 182 -5.57 11.65 21.37
C PHE A 182 -5.46 12.33 20.00
N LEU A 183 -6.59 12.75 19.43
CA LEU A 183 -6.61 13.47 18.16
C LEU A 183 -5.88 14.82 18.24
N ARG A 184 -6.07 15.57 19.34
CA ARG A 184 -5.30 16.80 19.60
C ARG A 184 -3.81 16.53 19.76
N LEU A 185 -3.44 15.46 20.47
CA LEU A 185 -2.03 15.06 20.63
C LEU A 185 -1.38 14.76 19.28
N ARG A 186 -2.09 14.05 18.40
CA ARG A 186 -1.66 13.77 17.04
C ARG A 186 -1.48 15.03 16.20
N GLN A 187 -2.42 15.96 16.27
CA GLN A 187 -2.33 17.24 15.58
C GLN A 187 -1.13 18.08 16.06
N LEU A 188 -0.92 18.17 17.38
CA LEU A 188 0.18 18.94 17.98
C LEU A 188 1.55 18.37 17.67
N THR A 189 1.66 17.04 17.55
CA THR A 189 2.92 16.36 17.26
C THR A 189 3.21 16.26 15.76
N GLY A 190 2.24 16.60 14.90
CA GLY A 190 2.35 16.37 13.45
C GLY A 190 2.19 14.89 13.06
N ALA A 191 1.77 14.03 13.98
CA ALA A 191 1.36 12.65 13.70
C ALA A 191 0.00 12.67 12.99
N GLY A 192 -0.02 13.11 11.73
CA GLY A 192 -1.23 13.15 10.90
C GLY A 192 -1.78 11.76 10.62
N PRO A 193 -3.01 11.63 10.07
CA PRO A 193 -3.48 10.37 9.55
C PRO A 193 -2.54 9.93 8.43
N ARG A 194 -1.62 9.02 8.74
CA ARG A 194 -0.92 8.30 7.68
C ARG A 194 -1.98 7.61 6.84
N ALA A 195 -1.81 7.69 5.53
CA ALA A 195 -2.55 6.92 4.54
C ALA A 195 -2.41 5.38 4.71
N ASP A 196 -1.97 4.86 5.86
CA ASP A 196 -1.40 3.53 6.05
C ASP A 196 -2.38 2.37 5.85
N ARG A 197 -3.70 2.54 6.05
CA ARG A 197 -4.61 1.43 5.70
C ARG A 197 -4.76 1.26 4.19
N ARG A 198 -4.68 2.37 3.46
CA ARG A 198 -4.71 2.43 2.00
C ARG A 198 -3.33 2.07 1.44
N THR A 199 -2.26 2.62 2.01
CA THR A 199 -0.86 2.36 1.64
C THR A 199 -0.39 0.97 2.03
N ARG A 200 -0.77 0.39 3.18
CA ARG A 200 -0.41 -1.00 3.52
C ARG A 200 -1.16 -2.02 2.67
N LEU A 201 -2.43 -1.76 2.32
CA LEU A 201 -3.17 -2.59 1.35
C LEU A 201 -2.66 -2.38 -0.10
N GLU A 202 -2.23 -1.17 -0.45
CA GLU A 202 -1.60 -0.86 -1.74
C GLU A 202 -0.18 -1.43 -1.82
N ASP A 203 0.63 -1.34 -0.76
CA ASP A 203 1.97 -1.92 -0.64
C ASP A 203 1.91 -3.43 -0.59
N GLU A 204 0.92 -4.02 0.08
CA GLU A 204 0.66 -5.46 0.05
C GLU A 204 0.15 -5.88 -1.34
N ALA A 205 -0.72 -5.10 -2.00
CA ALA A 205 -1.12 -5.36 -3.38
C ALA A 205 0.04 -5.22 -4.39
N VAL A 206 0.95 -4.26 -4.17
CA VAL A 206 2.16 -4.03 -4.99
C VAL A 206 3.19 -5.13 -4.73
N LEU A 207 3.40 -5.54 -3.47
CA LEU A 207 4.20 -6.71 -3.10
C LEU A 207 3.63 -7.99 -3.71
N LEU A 208 2.30 -8.15 -3.73
CA LEU A 208 1.63 -9.29 -4.35
C LEU A 208 1.70 -9.24 -5.89
N ALA A 209 1.93 -8.06 -6.47
CA ALA A 209 2.15 -7.88 -7.91
C ALA A 209 3.61 -8.14 -8.33
N LEU A 210 4.56 -8.16 -7.38
CA LEU A 210 5.95 -8.53 -7.69
C LEU A 210 6.04 -9.99 -8.17
N PRO A 211 6.91 -10.28 -9.16
CA PRO A 211 7.15 -11.64 -9.61
C PRO A 211 7.64 -12.51 -8.45
N VAL A 212 7.22 -13.78 -8.43
CA VAL A 212 7.76 -14.79 -7.52
C VAL A 212 8.87 -15.53 -8.23
N VAL A 213 10.07 -15.51 -7.67
CA VAL A 213 11.25 -16.21 -8.20
C VAL A 213 11.92 -16.93 -7.03
N GLY A 214 12.16 -18.24 -7.18
CA GLY A 214 12.75 -19.05 -6.11
C GLY A 214 11.88 -19.14 -4.84
N GLY A 215 10.55 -19.03 -4.97
CA GLY A 215 9.60 -19.21 -3.87
C GLY A 215 9.25 -17.95 -3.06
N GLU A 216 9.83 -16.79 -3.36
CA GLU A 216 9.47 -15.50 -2.75
C GLU A 216 9.34 -14.39 -3.79
N ARG A 217 8.74 -13.26 -3.39
CA ARG A 217 8.62 -12.06 -4.23
C ARG A 217 9.99 -11.45 -4.52
N GLN A 218 10.16 -10.83 -5.68
CA GLN A 218 11.40 -10.16 -6.08
C GLN A 218 11.08 -8.88 -6.87
N LEU A 219 11.93 -7.85 -6.78
CA LEU A 219 11.85 -6.73 -7.71
C LEU A 219 12.11 -7.22 -9.15
N PRO A 220 11.33 -6.78 -10.16
CA PRO A 220 11.50 -7.21 -11.56
C PRO A 220 12.73 -6.53 -12.19
N ARG A 221 13.93 -6.91 -11.72
CA ARG A 221 15.22 -6.34 -12.13
C ARG A 221 16.15 -7.43 -12.62
N PRO A 222 16.99 -7.16 -13.64
CA PRO A 222 18.02 -8.11 -14.05
C PRO A 222 19.00 -8.35 -12.91
N ARG A 223 19.39 -9.61 -12.72
CA ARG A 223 20.41 -10.02 -11.76
C ARG A 223 21.75 -9.37 -12.12
N ARG A 224 22.35 -8.66 -11.17
CA ARG A 224 23.65 -8.00 -11.28
C ARG A 224 24.44 -8.21 -10.00
N ASP A 225 25.75 -8.10 -10.08
CA ASP A 225 26.59 -8.19 -8.90
C ASP A 225 26.50 -6.93 -8.04
N LEU A 226 26.75 -7.13 -6.74
CA LEU A 226 26.86 -6.04 -5.77
C LEU A 226 28.05 -5.14 -6.12
N SER A 227 28.02 -3.86 -5.74
CA SER A 227 29.21 -3.01 -5.88
C SER A 227 30.37 -3.55 -5.04
N LEU A 228 31.61 -3.19 -5.38
CA LEU A 228 32.79 -3.60 -4.60
C LEU A 228 32.65 -3.27 -3.10
N SER A 229 32.13 -2.08 -2.78
CA SER A 229 31.85 -1.68 -1.39
C SER A 229 30.79 -2.54 -0.70
N GLN A 230 29.76 -2.99 -1.42
CA GLN A 230 28.73 -3.87 -0.90
C GLN A 230 29.22 -5.31 -0.76
N GLN A 231 30.09 -5.77 -1.65
CA GLN A 231 30.75 -7.07 -1.56
C GLN A 231 31.68 -7.12 -0.34
N GLN A 232 32.48 -6.07 -0.11
CA GLN A 232 33.29 -5.93 1.11
C GLN A 232 32.41 -5.94 2.36
N ARG A 233 31.35 -5.13 2.39
CA ARG A 233 30.41 -5.11 3.52
C ARG A 233 29.70 -6.47 3.74
N LEU A 234 29.46 -7.22 2.69
CA LEU A 234 28.90 -8.56 2.78
C LEU A 234 29.88 -9.54 3.43
N ARG A 235 31.15 -9.51 3.00
CA ARG A 235 32.23 -10.37 3.52
C ARG A 235 32.63 -10.02 4.93
N ASP A 236 32.98 -8.76 5.18
CA ASP A 236 33.64 -8.33 6.41
C ASP A 236 32.66 -7.80 7.46
N GLY A 237 31.41 -7.52 7.04
CA GLY A 237 30.45 -6.78 7.84
C GLY A 237 30.69 -5.27 7.77
N ASP A 238 30.06 -4.52 8.67
CA ASP A 238 30.28 -3.08 8.78
C ASP A 238 30.71 -2.75 10.23
N PRO A 239 31.98 -2.40 10.46
CA PRO A 239 32.48 -2.08 11.79
C PRO A 239 31.92 -0.75 12.32
N ASN A 240 31.46 0.13 11.43
CA ASN A 240 30.93 1.45 11.78
C ASN A 240 29.40 1.45 11.92
N ALA A 241 28.73 0.34 11.62
CA ALA A 241 27.29 0.23 11.77
C ALA A 241 26.88 0.12 13.24
N THR A 242 25.89 0.92 13.65
CA THR A 242 25.34 0.94 15.02
C THR A 242 24.77 -0.41 15.46
N SER A 243 24.43 -1.29 14.52
CA SER A 243 23.98 -2.66 14.80
C SER A 243 24.17 -3.59 13.60
N ARG A 244 24.52 -4.86 13.85
CA ARG A 244 24.57 -5.93 12.85
C ARG A 244 23.22 -6.16 12.14
N SER A 245 22.10 -5.84 12.79
CA SER A 245 20.77 -5.92 12.16
C SER A 245 20.58 -4.87 11.07
N VAL A 246 21.18 -3.69 11.23
CA VAL A 246 21.12 -2.60 10.25
C VAL A 246 21.97 -2.96 9.03
N THR A 247 23.15 -3.54 9.24
CA THR A 247 24.01 -4.06 8.16
C THR A 247 23.29 -5.12 7.33
N ALA A 248 22.69 -6.13 7.99
CA ALA A 248 21.96 -7.18 7.31
C ALA A 248 20.73 -6.64 6.54
N ALA A 249 20.00 -5.69 7.12
CA ALA A 249 18.87 -5.06 6.45
C ALA A 249 19.29 -4.23 5.22
N SER A 250 20.40 -3.50 5.31
CA SER A 250 20.98 -2.72 4.21
C SER A 250 21.47 -3.62 3.07
N LEU A 251 22.15 -4.72 3.40
CA LEU A 251 22.61 -5.72 2.43
C LEU A 251 21.43 -6.41 1.75
N ALA A 252 20.40 -6.82 2.50
CA ALA A 252 19.19 -7.42 1.93
C ALA A 252 18.48 -6.46 0.95
N ALA A 253 18.38 -5.17 1.29
CA ALA A 253 17.84 -4.16 0.37
C ALA A 253 18.73 -4.00 -0.87
N SER A 254 20.05 -3.96 -0.69
CA SER A 254 21.02 -3.84 -1.80
C SER A 254 20.95 -5.03 -2.76
N MET A 255 20.87 -6.25 -2.24
CA MET A 255 20.71 -7.48 -3.03
C MET A 255 19.39 -7.48 -3.79
N ALA A 256 18.28 -7.10 -3.15
CA ALA A 256 17.00 -6.93 -3.84
C ALA A 256 17.07 -5.91 -4.98
N CYS A 257 17.71 -4.75 -4.75
CA CYS A 257 17.95 -3.73 -5.79
C CYS A 257 18.85 -4.22 -6.92
N ALA A 258 19.78 -5.12 -6.64
CA ALA A 258 20.66 -5.78 -7.58
C ALA A 258 20.00 -6.95 -8.33
N GLY A 259 18.71 -7.19 -8.12
CA GLY A 259 17.97 -8.25 -8.81
C GLY A 259 18.32 -9.65 -8.33
N TRP A 260 18.80 -9.80 -7.09
CA TRP A 260 18.97 -11.11 -6.47
C TRP A 260 17.61 -11.71 -6.15
N SER A 261 17.49 -13.01 -6.31
CA SER A 261 16.35 -13.80 -5.84
C SER A 261 16.48 -14.08 -4.34
N PHE A 262 15.37 -14.45 -3.70
CA PHE A 262 15.41 -14.89 -2.30
C PHE A 262 16.26 -16.14 -2.10
N ALA A 263 16.30 -17.05 -3.09
CA ALA A 263 17.14 -18.24 -3.02
C ALA A 263 18.63 -17.87 -2.94
N GLU A 264 19.09 -16.95 -3.78
CA GLU A 264 20.47 -16.45 -3.75
C GLU A 264 20.77 -15.67 -2.46
N PHE A 265 19.83 -14.84 -2.01
CA PHE A 265 19.96 -14.17 -0.71
C PHE A 265 20.09 -15.19 0.43
N LEU A 266 19.25 -16.22 0.44
CA LEU A 266 19.30 -17.27 1.45
C LEU A 266 20.63 -18.03 1.39
N GLN A 267 21.16 -18.31 0.19
CA GLN A 267 22.49 -18.90 0.06
C GLN A 267 23.58 -17.99 0.64
N ALA A 268 23.53 -16.69 0.36
CA ALA A 268 24.46 -15.73 0.97
C ALA A 268 24.33 -15.65 2.50
N VAL A 269 23.11 -15.82 3.03
CA VAL A 269 22.87 -15.93 4.48
C VAL A 269 23.42 -17.23 5.06
N LEU A 270 23.39 -18.34 4.32
CA LEU A 270 23.90 -19.63 4.78
C LEU A 270 25.42 -19.76 4.64
N ASP A 271 26.04 -18.99 3.75
CA ASP A 271 27.49 -18.88 3.60
C ASP A 271 28.10 -18.15 4.81
N HIS A 272 28.91 -18.89 5.56
CA HIS A 272 29.51 -18.43 6.82
C HIS A 272 30.60 -17.37 6.59
N ASP A 273 31.14 -17.28 5.37
CA ASP A 273 32.14 -16.28 5.01
C ASP A 273 31.52 -14.88 4.81
N ASN A 274 30.19 -14.77 4.80
CA ASN A 274 29.48 -13.50 4.70
C ASN A 274 29.13 -12.96 6.09
N MET A 275 30.09 -12.29 6.74
CA MET A 275 29.91 -11.77 8.10
C MET A 275 28.86 -10.67 8.20
N GLY A 276 28.59 -9.95 7.11
CA GLY A 276 27.56 -8.90 7.06
C GLY A 276 26.13 -9.41 7.26
N LEU A 277 25.88 -10.71 7.10
CA LEU A 277 24.58 -11.35 7.28
C LEU A 277 24.47 -12.17 8.57
N GLU A 278 25.49 -12.13 9.44
CA GLU A 278 25.58 -12.93 10.67
C GLU A 278 24.36 -12.77 11.60
N HIS A 279 23.74 -11.58 11.62
CA HIS A 279 22.52 -11.32 12.40
C HIS A 279 21.35 -12.29 12.10
N LEU A 280 21.30 -12.83 10.88
CA LEU A 280 20.26 -13.77 10.45
C LEU A 280 20.57 -15.21 10.85
N ARG A 281 21.84 -15.52 11.13
CA ARG A 281 22.30 -16.83 11.60
C ARG A 281 22.37 -16.93 13.11
N SER A 282 22.58 -15.82 13.81
CA SER A 282 22.76 -15.83 15.26
C SER A 282 21.79 -14.92 16.00
N ARG A 283 21.53 -15.28 17.25
CA ARG A 283 20.75 -14.49 18.21
C ARG A 283 21.62 -14.32 19.45
N ARG A 284 21.61 -13.12 20.04
CA ARG A 284 22.23 -12.91 21.34
C ARG A 284 21.49 -13.75 22.38
N ALA A 285 22.22 -14.64 23.02
CA ALA A 285 21.90 -15.18 24.34
C ALA A 285 22.88 -14.54 25.34
N VAL A 286 22.61 -14.64 26.64
CA VAL A 286 23.43 -14.03 27.69
C VAL A 286 24.92 -14.38 27.47
N GLY A 287 25.75 -13.36 27.26
CA GLY A 287 27.20 -13.46 27.03
C GLY A 287 27.67 -14.20 25.77
N THR A 288 26.77 -14.79 24.98
CA THR A 288 27.14 -15.70 23.86
C THR A 288 26.23 -15.53 22.64
N LEU A 289 26.81 -15.58 21.45
CA LEU A 289 26.04 -15.71 20.21
C LEU A 289 25.60 -17.17 20.07
N ARG A 290 24.29 -17.41 20.02
CA ARG A 290 23.74 -18.73 19.72
C ARG A 290 23.21 -18.78 18.30
N ALA A 291 23.42 -19.90 17.63
CA ALA A 291 22.83 -20.17 16.33
C ALA A 291 21.29 -20.13 16.40
N ARG A 292 20.67 -19.48 15.42
CA ARG A 292 19.22 -19.46 15.23
C ARG A 292 18.77 -20.79 14.64
N ARG A 293 17.67 -21.31 15.15
CA ARG A 293 16.98 -22.47 14.54
C ARG A 293 16.04 -22.04 13.40
N ASP A 294 15.73 -20.76 13.31
CA ASP A 294 14.75 -20.18 12.39
C ASP A 294 15.37 -19.33 11.26
N VAL A 295 16.62 -19.61 10.86
CA VAL A 295 17.40 -18.80 9.88
C VAL A 295 16.60 -18.48 8.62
N LYS A 296 15.97 -19.49 8.00
CA LYS A 296 15.16 -19.31 6.79
C LYS A 296 13.99 -18.35 7.02
N GLN A 297 13.28 -18.50 8.14
CA GLN A 297 12.11 -17.67 8.47
C GLN A 297 12.54 -16.24 8.83
N ALA A 298 13.68 -16.07 9.50
CA ALA A 298 14.29 -14.77 9.76
C ALA A 298 14.69 -14.06 8.46
N ALA A 299 15.35 -14.78 7.54
CA ALA A 299 15.71 -14.28 6.22
C ALA A 299 14.46 -13.89 5.41
N GLN A 300 13.42 -14.73 5.39
CA GLN A 300 12.14 -14.41 4.72
C GLN A 300 11.48 -13.15 5.27
N ARG A 301 11.40 -13.01 6.61
CA ARG A 301 10.85 -11.80 7.24
C ARG A 301 11.65 -10.55 6.87
N MET A 302 12.98 -10.65 6.88
CA MET A 302 13.85 -9.54 6.49
C MET A 302 13.68 -9.17 5.01
N TRP A 303 13.68 -10.17 4.13
CA TRP A 303 13.48 -10.01 2.70
C TRP A 303 12.16 -9.30 2.38
N ARG A 304 11.03 -9.82 2.89
CA ARG A 304 9.71 -9.22 2.70
C ARG A 304 9.63 -7.79 3.26
N GLY A 305 10.19 -7.59 4.46
CA GLY A 305 10.23 -6.27 5.08
C GLY A 305 11.06 -5.26 4.29
N ARG A 306 12.16 -5.68 3.66
CA ARG A 306 12.99 -4.80 2.82
C ARG A 306 12.34 -4.52 1.46
N LEU A 307 11.68 -5.50 0.84
CA LEU A 307 10.90 -5.25 -0.37
C LEU A 307 9.77 -4.25 -0.11
N ALA A 308 9.04 -4.40 1.00
CA ALA A 308 8.00 -3.45 1.40
C ALA A 308 8.59 -2.04 1.58
N TRP A 309 9.72 -1.95 2.29
CA TRP A 309 10.41 -0.68 2.50
C TRP A 309 10.89 -0.04 1.19
N LEU A 310 11.46 -0.81 0.25
CA LEU A 310 11.92 -0.29 -1.04
C LEU A 310 10.75 0.21 -1.91
N LEU A 311 9.61 -0.47 -1.87
CA LEU A 311 8.40 -0.04 -2.59
C LEU A 311 7.82 1.26 -2.02
N ALA A 312 7.91 1.43 -0.69
CA ALA A 312 7.52 2.64 0.01
C ALA A 312 8.57 3.78 -0.10
N ASN A 313 9.82 3.46 -0.45
CA ASN A 313 10.92 4.42 -0.59
C ASN A 313 11.62 4.25 -1.96
N PRO A 314 10.96 4.57 -3.09
CA PRO A 314 11.50 4.31 -4.42
C PRO A 314 12.85 4.97 -4.68
N ARG A 315 13.10 6.14 -4.05
CA ARG A 315 14.36 6.91 -4.14
C ARG A 315 15.58 6.13 -3.67
N GLU A 316 15.40 5.22 -2.71
CA GLU A 316 16.46 4.35 -2.18
C GLU A 316 16.81 3.22 -3.17
N CYS A 317 15.87 2.92 -4.07
CA CYS A 317 16.04 2.02 -5.21
C CYS A 317 16.67 2.72 -6.43
N ASP A 318 16.83 4.05 -6.37
CA ASP A 318 17.04 4.99 -7.48
C ASP A 318 18.50 5.48 -7.58
N THR A 319 19.44 4.75 -6.97
CA THR A 319 20.87 5.07 -7.05
C THR A 319 21.53 4.71 -8.40
N ARG A 320 20.78 4.32 -9.44
CA ARG A 320 21.32 4.11 -10.80
C ARG A 320 20.34 4.51 -11.91
N ALA A 321 20.92 5.09 -12.97
CA ALA A 321 20.26 5.67 -14.15
C ALA A 321 19.11 4.82 -14.70
N LEU A 322 17.94 5.47 -14.77
CA LEU A 322 16.78 4.99 -15.51
C LEU A 322 17.21 4.60 -16.94
N PRO A 323 16.76 3.46 -17.51
CA PRO A 323 17.02 3.15 -18.91
C PRO A 323 16.59 4.33 -19.79
N PRO A 324 17.46 4.85 -20.69
CA PRO A 324 17.16 6.04 -21.50
C PRO A 324 15.82 5.94 -22.23
N VAL A 325 15.46 4.73 -22.67
CA VAL A 325 14.19 4.41 -23.33
C VAL A 325 12.96 4.88 -22.53
N VAL A 326 12.99 4.91 -21.20
CA VAL A 326 11.84 5.37 -20.40
C VAL A 326 11.63 6.87 -20.58
N ASP A 327 12.71 7.66 -20.60
CA ASP A 327 12.65 9.09 -20.85
C ASP A 327 12.40 9.38 -22.34
N ASP A 328 12.96 8.59 -23.25
CA ASP A 328 12.69 8.70 -24.70
C ASP A 328 11.22 8.45 -25.01
N VAL A 329 10.61 7.44 -24.39
CA VAL A 329 9.17 7.17 -24.51
C VAL A 329 8.36 8.31 -23.91
N ALA A 330 8.75 8.86 -22.75
CA ALA A 330 8.06 10.01 -22.17
C ALA A 330 8.13 11.25 -23.08
N ASN A 331 9.28 11.50 -23.69
CA ASN A 331 9.52 12.60 -24.62
C ASN A 331 8.72 12.42 -25.91
N ALA A 332 8.81 11.26 -26.54
CA ALA A 332 8.03 10.93 -27.75
C ALA A 332 6.53 11.07 -27.49
N ALA A 333 6.06 10.62 -26.32
CA ALA A 333 4.66 10.73 -25.96
C ALA A 333 4.20 12.19 -25.82
N GLY A 334 5.09 13.09 -25.37
CA GLY A 334 4.82 14.52 -25.22
C GLY A 334 4.97 15.36 -26.50
N ALA A 335 5.72 14.86 -27.50
CA ALA A 335 6.01 15.59 -28.73
C ALA A 335 4.79 15.77 -29.65
N ASP A 336 3.84 14.84 -29.64
CA ASP A 336 2.59 14.93 -30.41
C ASP A 336 1.36 14.82 -29.49
N PRO A 337 0.88 15.95 -28.92
CA PRO A 337 -0.36 15.98 -28.15
C PRO A 337 -1.60 15.56 -28.95
N ALA A 338 -1.64 15.82 -30.27
CA ALA A 338 -2.82 15.58 -31.10
C ALA A 338 -3.14 14.09 -31.25
N ARG A 339 -2.13 13.21 -31.17
CA ARG A 339 -2.29 11.76 -31.10
C ARG A 339 -3.28 11.32 -30.01
N TRP A 340 -3.29 12.02 -28.89
CA TRP A 340 -4.10 11.65 -27.73
C TRP A 340 -5.52 12.25 -27.73
N ALA A 341 -5.87 13.03 -28.77
CA ALA A 341 -7.14 13.76 -28.82
C ALA A 341 -8.36 12.89 -29.14
N GLY A 342 -8.15 11.70 -29.71
CA GLY A 342 -9.21 10.78 -30.13
C GLY A 342 -10.06 10.23 -28.97
N GLN A 343 -11.14 9.51 -29.29
CA GLN A 343 -12.07 8.96 -28.28
C GLN A 343 -11.38 8.05 -27.23
N GLY A 344 -10.37 7.28 -27.66
CA GLY A 344 -9.56 6.40 -26.81
C GLY A 344 -8.24 7.01 -26.30
N GLY A 345 -7.81 8.13 -26.89
CA GLY A 345 -6.49 8.73 -26.66
C GLY A 345 -6.21 9.11 -25.21
N PRO A 346 -7.14 9.74 -24.45
CA PRO A 346 -6.91 10.04 -23.04
C PRO A 346 -6.70 8.80 -22.17
N SER A 347 -7.36 7.69 -22.51
CA SER A 347 -7.18 6.42 -21.79
C SER A 347 -5.84 5.78 -22.13
N GLU A 348 -5.42 5.81 -23.39
CA GLU A 348 -4.09 5.34 -23.83
C GLU A 348 -2.97 6.16 -23.18
N ARG A 349 -3.14 7.48 -23.12
CA ARG A 349 -2.20 8.39 -22.47
C ARG A 349 -2.07 8.09 -20.98
N ALA A 350 -3.20 7.95 -20.27
CA ALA A 350 -3.19 7.66 -18.84
C ALA A 350 -2.54 6.31 -18.52
N VAL A 351 -2.82 5.27 -19.33
CA VAL A 351 -2.18 3.96 -19.17
C VAL A 351 -0.68 4.04 -19.43
N LEU A 352 -0.23 4.73 -20.48
CA LEU A 352 1.20 4.89 -20.76
C LEU A 352 1.91 5.67 -19.64
N GLU A 353 1.31 6.75 -19.14
CA GLU A 353 1.85 7.54 -18.02
C GLU A 353 1.98 6.72 -16.73
N PHE A 354 1.00 5.87 -16.43
CA PHE A 354 1.10 4.93 -15.30
C PHE A 354 2.23 3.93 -15.50
N LEU A 355 2.36 3.35 -16.69
CA LEU A 355 3.45 2.39 -16.98
C LEU A 355 4.83 3.05 -16.92
N LEU A 356 4.95 4.31 -17.36
CA LEU A 356 6.17 5.12 -17.22
C LEU A 356 6.49 5.42 -15.75
N ALA A 357 5.49 5.76 -14.95
CA ALA A 357 5.67 5.96 -13.51
C ALA A 357 6.09 4.66 -12.81
N LEU A 358 5.46 3.53 -13.17
CA LEU A 358 5.81 2.21 -12.67
C LEU A 358 7.24 1.81 -13.08
N ALA A 359 7.62 2.08 -14.34
CA ALA A 359 8.96 1.85 -14.86
C ALA A 359 10.03 2.64 -14.09
N ARG A 360 9.75 3.92 -13.77
CA ARG A 360 10.61 4.76 -12.92
C ARG A 360 10.72 4.21 -11.50
N ARG A 361 9.58 3.92 -10.85
CA ARG A 361 9.55 3.33 -9.51
C ARG A 361 10.32 2.00 -9.43
N CYS A 362 10.22 1.18 -10.47
CA CYS A 362 10.90 -0.11 -10.54
C CYS A 362 12.33 -0.02 -11.09
N GLY A 363 12.75 1.10 -11.69
CA GLY A 363 14.05 1.26 -12.34
C GLY A 363 14.26 0.34 -13.55
N THR A 364 13.20 0.06 -14.32
CA THR A 364 13.22 -0.87 -15.48
C THR A 364 12.24 -0.44 -16.55
N ALA A 365 12.55 -0.71 -17.82
CA ALA A 365 11.60 -0.49 -18.93
C ALA A 365 10.57 -1.64 -19.07
N ALA A 366 10.76 -2.76 -18.37
CA ALA A 366 9.87 -3.91 -18.38
C ALA A 366 9.00 -3.95 -17.12
N VAL A 367 7.68 -3.82 -17.29
CA VAL A 367 6.72 -3.69 -16.19
C VAL A 367 5.64 -4.76 -16.28
N ALA A 368 5.37 -5.42 -15.15
CA ALA A 368 4.25 -6.35 -15.01
C ALA A 368 3.04 -5.61 -14.44
N CYS A 369 1.89 -5.66 -15.13
CA CYS A 369 0.68 -5.02 -14.64
C CYS A 369 -0.59 -5.70 -15.15
N ASP A 370 -1.57 -5.93 -14.27
CA ASP A 370 -2.88 -6.46 -14.65
C ASP A 370 -3.86 -5.33 -15.01
N VAL A 371 -4.77 -5.63 -15.93
CA VAL A 371 -5.75 -4.66 -16.46
C VAL A 371 -6.70 -4.09 -15.40
N ARG A 372 -6.89 -4.76 -14.26
CA ARG A 372 -7.74 -4.25 -13.16
C ARG A 372 -6.99 -3.21 -12.34
N THR A 373 -5.72 -3.46 -12.02
CA THR A 373 -4.82 -2.45 -11.42
C THR A 373 -4.71 -1.23 -12.33
N LEU A 374 -4.47 -1.42 -13.64
CA LEU A 374 -4.43 -0.30 -14.58
C LEU A 374 -5.71 0.53 -14.56
N GLY A 375 -6.89 -0.11 -14.53
CA GLY A 375 -8.16 0.60 -14.44
C GLY A 375 -8.29 1.45 -13.17
N LEU A 376 -7.90 0.89 -12.03
CA LEU A 376 -7.93 1.60 -10.74
C LEU A 376 -7.00 2.80 -10.71
N GLU A 377 -5.73 2.57 -11.04
CA GLU A 377 -4.67 3.57 -10.87
C GLU A 377 -4.72 4.69 -11.91
N THR A 378 -5.35 4.45 -13.06
CA THR A 378 -5.51 5.46 -14.12
C THR A 378 -6.90 6.11 -14.12
N GLY A 379 -7.84 5.64 -13.29
CA GLY A 379 -9.22 6.10 -13.27
C GLY A 379 -10.08 5.66 -14.47
N VAL A 380 -9.57 4.81 -15.37
CA VAL A 380 -10.31 4.31 -16.54
C VAL A 380 -11.00 2.97 -16.24
N SER A 381 -12.00 2.57 -17.04
CA SER A 381 -12.61 1.24 -16.85
C SER A 381 -11.66 0.11 -17.25
N THR A 382 -11.80 -1.08 -16.67
CA THR A 382 -10.98 -2.25 -17.02
C THR A 382 -11.02 -2.57 -18.52
N SER A 383 -12.19 -2.48 -19.15
CA SER A 383 -12.31 -2.68 -20.60
C SER A 383 -11.62 -1.58 -21.40
N ALA A 384 -11.60 -0.33 -20.90
CA ALA A 384 -10.85 0.75 -21.52
C ALA A 384 -9.34 0.55 -21.37
N ALA A 385 -8.87 0.10 -20.21
CA ALA A 385 -7.47 -0.24 -19.96
C ALA A 385 -6.99 -1.38 -20.87
N HIS A 386 -7.79 -2.45 -21.02
CA HIS A 386 -7.50 -3.54 -21.96
C HIS A 386 -7.34 -3.02 -23.40
N ARG A 387 -8.34 -2.28 -23.90
CA ARG A 387 -8.28 -1.69 -25.25
C ARG A 387 -7.11 -0.73 -25.43
N ALA A 388 -6.74 0.02 -24.38
CA ALA A 388 -5.61 0.92 -24.40
C ALA A 388 -4.29 0.15 -24.53
N ILE A 389 -4.09 -0.94 -23.78
CA ILE A 389 -2.92 -1.82 -23.92
C ILE A 389 -2.82 -2.35 -25.35
N ASP A 390 -3.92 -2.87 -25.92
CA ASP A 390 -3.90 -3.40 -27.29
C ASP A 390 -3.55 -2.35 -28.33
N ARG A 391 -4.08 -1.13 -28.19
CA ARG A 391 -3.77 -0.01 -29.09
C ARG A 391 -2.34 0.49 -28.93
N LEU A 392 -1.84 0.61 -27.70
CA LEU A 392 -0.45 0.96 -27.43
C LEU A 392 0.53 -0.07 -28.01
N ARG A 393 0.20 -1.37 -27.92
CA ARG A 393 0.98 -2.45 -28.56
C ARG A 393 0.99 -2.33 -30.07
N ARG A 394 -0.19 -2.19 -30.70
CA ARG A 394 -0.28 -2.01 -32.16
C ARG A 394 0.46 -0.77 -32.65
N ALA A 395 0.45 0.30 -31.85
CA ALA A 395 1.17 1.54 -32.15
C ALA A 395 2.66 1.51 -31.75
N GLY A 396 3.20 0.36 -31.33
CA GLY A 396 4.63 0.19 -31.05
C GLY A 396 5.15 0.82 -29.75
N TRP A 397 4.26 1.23 -28.84
CA TRP A 397 4.64 1.79 -27.53
C TRP A 397 4.95 0.72 -26.49
N LEU A 398 4.39 -0.48 -26.69
CA LEU A 398 4.50 -1.61 -25.78
C LEU A 398 4.82 -2.89 -26.55
N GLU A 399 5.77 -3.65 -26.05
CA GLU A 399 6.04 -5.02 -26.48
C GLU A 399 5.65 -5.99 -25.36
N GLN A 400 4.88 -7.03 -25.67
CA GLN A 400 4.49 -8.02 -24.67
C GLN A 400 5.60 -9.06 -24.52
N LEU A 401 6.35 -8.99 -23.42
CA LEU A 401 7.41 -9.95 -23.10
C LEU A 401 6.85 -11.27 -22.59
N ALA A 402 5.77 -11.22 -21.81
CA ALA A 402 5.10 -12.40 -21.28
C ALA A 402 3.58 -12.21 -21.23
N PRO A 403 2.79 -13.20 -21.68
CA PRO A 403 1.35 -13.19 -21.45
C PRO A 403 1.04 -13.40 -19.97
N GLY A 404 -0.10 -12.86 -19.52
CA GLY A 404 -0.60 -13.15 -18.17
C GLY A 404 -0.92 -14.64 -18.03
N ARG A 405 -0.57 -15.24 -16.89
CA ARG A 405 -0.77 -16.68 -16.62
C ARG A 405 -1.33 -16.88 -15.21
N GLY A 406 -2.51 -17.48 -15.11
CA GLY A 406 -3.17 -17.73 -13.83
C GLY A 406 -3.38 -16.44 -13.02
N ARG A 407 -2.59 -16.27 -11.95
CA ARG A 407 -2.58 -15.07 -11.08
C ARG A 407 -1.47 -14.05 -11.45
N LEU A 408 -0.57 -14.40 -12.37
CA LEU A 408 0.51 -13.53 -12.83
C LEU A 408 -0.01 -12.55 -13.88
N ALA A 409 0.32 -11.28 -13.70
CA ALA A 409 0.07 -10.23 -14.67
C ALA A 409 0.88 -10.45 -15.96
N ALA A 410 0.41 -9.87 -17.05
CA ALA A 410 1.21 -9.77 -18.27
C ALA A 410 2.36 -8.77 -18.06
N THR A 411 3.49 -9.04 -18.71
CA THR A 411 4.69 -8.19 -18.66
C THR A 411 4.88 -7.49 -19.99
N TYR A 412 5.08 -6.17 -19.95
CA TYR A 412 5.26 -5.31 -21.12
C TYR A 412 6.58 -4.54 -21.02
N ALA A 413 7.32 -4.47 -22.12
CA ALA A 413 8.44 -3.55 -22.29
C ALA A 413 7.97 -2.24 -22.93
N LEU A 414 8.42 -1.11 -22.39
CA LEU A 414 8.27 0.21 -22.99
C LEU A 414 9.16 0.33 -24.22
N GLN A 415 8.58 0.81 -25.32
CA GLN A 415 9.25 0.95 -26.61
C GLN A 415 8.96 2.32 -27.21
N VAL A 416 9.97 2.93 -27.84
CA VAL A 416 9.77 4.11 -28.71
C VAL A 416 9.23 3.60 -30.05
N PRO A 417 8.07 4.07 -30.52
CA PRO A 417 7.52 3.64 -31.81
C PRO A 417 8.49 3.89 -32.96
N ARG A 418 8.46 3.02 -33.97
CA ARG A 418 9.37 3.11 -35.14
C ARG A 418 9.27 4.46 -35.85
N ASP A 419 8.06 4.99 -36.00
CA ASP A 419 7.81 6.28 -36.66
C ASP A 419 8.49 7.45 -35.93
N PHE A 420 8.67 7.36 -34.61
CA PHE A 420 9.41 8.35 -33.81
C PHE A 420 10.93 8.12 -33.81
N LYS A 421 11.38 6.88 -34.08
CA LYS A 421 12.82 6.58 -34.18
C LYS A 421 13.46 7.21 -35.42
N VAL A 422 12.71 7.43 -36.50
CA VAL A 422 13.22 8.05 -37.73
C VAL A 422 13.57 9.53 -37.52
N ASP A 423 12.75 10.25 -36.75
CA ASP A 423 12.98 11.68 -36.46
C ASP A 423 14.12 11.93 -35.45
N LEU A 424 14.36 10.99 -34.51
CA LEU A 424 15.46 11.10 -33.54
C LEU A 424 16.85 10.89 -34.17
N VAL A 425 16.95 10.09 -35.25
CA VAL A 425 18.21 9.88 -36.00
C VAL A 425 18.50 11.05 -36.95
N GLY A 426 17.48 11.82 -37.34
CA GLY A 426 17.60 12.99 -38.21
C GLY A 426 18.27 14.21 -37.59
N LEU A 427 18.56 14.22 -36.28
CA LEU A 427 19.27 15.30 -35.61
C LEU A 427 20.80 15.17 -35.65
N THR A 428 21.34 14.10 -36.25
CA THR A 428 22.80 13.87 -36.30
C THR A 428 23.42 13.74 -37.69
N SER A 429 22.72 14.00 -38.79
CA SER A 429 23.37 14.03 -40.11
C SER A 429 22.63 14.93 -41.09
N GLY A 430 23.32 15.97 -41.56
CA GLY A 430 22.86 16.80 -42.67
C GLY A 430 22.79 15.97 -43.96
N GLY A 431 21.69 16.12 -44.70
CA GLY A 431 21.49 15.48 -45.99
C GLY A 431 20.06 15.69 -46.47
N THR A 432 19.91 16.59 -47.43
CA THR A 432 18.68 16.92 -48.16
C THR A 432 18.08 15.68 -48.85
N LEU A 433 16.77 15.44 -48.73
CA LEU A 433 15.80 15.23 -49.83
C LEU A 433 14.37 14.88 -49.31
N ASP A 434 13.40 15.66 -49.81
CA ASP A 434 11.96 15.44 -50.05
C ASP A 434 10.91 15.12 -48.95
N ARG A 435 10.43 16.24 -48.39
CA ARG A 435 9.04 16.68 -48.08
C ARG A 435 7.86 15.67 -48.08
N ARG A 436 7.24 15.53 -46.91
CA ARG A 436 5.79 15.72 -46.66
C ARG A 436 5.59 16.73 -45.50
N PRO A 437 4.47 17.46 -45.43
CA PRO A 437 4.46 18.80 -44.82
C PRO A 437 4.49 18.76 -43.29
N SER A 438 5.50 19.41 -42.70
CA SER A 438 5.50 19.79 -41.29
C SER A 438 4.31 20.71 -40.97
N PRO A 439 3.53 20.47 -39.90
CA PRO A 439 2.67 21.49 -39.35
C PRO A 439 3.55 22.62 -38.81
N ARG A 440 3.33 23.81 -39.34
CA ARG A 440 4.05 25.04 -39.06
C ARG A 440 4.12 25.35 -37.55
N GLY A 441 5.32 25.75 -37.11
CA GLY A 441 5.53 26.59 -35.93
C GLY A 441 5.78 25.84 -34.63
N THR A 442 6.97 25.28 -34.45
CA THR A 442 7.53 25.02 -33.11
C THR A 442 8.09 26.33 -32.57
N PRO A 443 7.54 26.92 -31.49
CA PRO A 443 8.29 27.89 -30.72
C PRO A 443 9.49 27.16 -30.10
N ALA A 444 10.67 27.78 -30.22
CA ALA A 444 11.87 27.37 -29.53
C ALA A 444 11.62 27.25 -28.01
N SER A 445 12.18 26.22 -27.39
CA SER A 445 12.19 25.96 -25.94
C SER A 445 10.83 25.78 -25.27
N LEU A 446 10.17 24.63 -25.53
CA LEU A 446 9.30 24.06 -24.50
C LEU A 446 10.18 23.43 -23.41
N PRO A 447 10.02 23.83 -22.13
CA PRO A 447 10.80 23.27 -21.03
C PRO A 447 10.61 21.75 -20.98
N ARG A 448 11.72 21.02 -20.80
CA ARG A 448 11.72 19.57 -20.57
C ARG A 448 10.66 19.22 -19.52
N PRO A 449 9.66 18.36 -19.81
CA PRO A 449 8.66 18.01 -18.83
C PRO A 449 9.32 17.31 -17.63
N ARG A 450 9.35 17.99 -16.49
CA ARG A 450 9.78 17.41 -15.20
C ARG A 450 8.82 16.29 -14.78
N PRO A 451 9.30 15.27 -14.03
CA PRO A 451 8.51 14.11 -13.65
C PRO A 451 7.58 14.46 -12.47
N THR A 452 6.45 15.11 -12.75
CA THR A 452 5.30 15.27 -11.83
C THR A 452 4.10 14.45 -12.30
N PHE A 453 4.35 13.29 -12.92
CA PHE A 453 3.30 12.39 -13.40
C PHE A 453 2.48 11.78 -12.25
N GLU A 454 3.09 11.58 -11.07
CA GLU A 454 2.46 10.87 -9.96
C GLU A 454 1.31 11.65 -9.31
N VAL A 455 1.44 12.97 -9.18
CA VAL A 455 0.39 13.82 -8.58
C VAL A 455 -0.83 13.91 -9.49
N GLY A 456 -0.61 14.07 -10.80
CA GLY A 456 -1.68 14.06 -11.81
C GLY A 456 -2.41 12.71 -11.87
N LEU A 457 -1.67 11.61 -11.81
CA LEU A 457 -2.24 10.27 -11.83
C LEU A 457 -3.12 9.98 -10.60
N ALA A 458 -2.65 10.35 -9.41
CA ALA A 458 -3.44 10.23 -8.18
C ALA A 458 -4.72 11.08 -8.22
N ALA A 459 -4.64 12.30 -8.80
CA ALA A 459 -5.80 13.15 -8.98
C ALA A 459 -6.81 12.57 -9.99
N ARG A 460 -6.35 11.99 -11.11
CA ARG A 460 -7.20 11.30 -12.10
C ARG A 460 -7.87 10.05 -11.53
N ALA A 461 -7.24 9.38 -10.57
CA ALA A 461 -7.79 8.23 -9.87
C ALA A 461 -8.74 8.62 -8.72
N HIS A 462 -9.04 9.91 -8.52
CA HIS A 462 -9.94 10.39 -7.46
C HIS A 462 -11.43 10.17 -7.80
N ASP A 463 -12.27 10.08 -6.76
CA ASP A 463 -13.73 9.91 -6.84
C ASP A 463 -14.41 10.93 -7.78
N ALA A 464 -13.98 12.19 -7.70
CA ALA A 464 -14.47 13.30 -8.53
C ALA A 464 -14.19 13.09 -10.04
N MET A 465 -13.15 12.33 -10.37
CA MET A 465 -12.67 12.13 -11.75
C MET A 465 -13.19 10.85 -12.40
N THR A 466 -13.98 10.07 -11.67
CA THR A 466 -14.67 8.90 -12.19
C THR A 466 -15.58 9.25 -13.37
N SER A 467 -15.98 8.23 -14.16
CA SER A 467 -16.87 8.42 -15.31
C SER A 467 -18.25 8.98 -14.97
N SER A 468 -18.72 8.75 -13.74
CA SER A 468 -19.96 9.34 -13.19
C SER A 468 -19.76 10.77 -12.68
N GLY A 469 -18.51 11.19 -12.45
CA GLY A 469 -18.14 12.56 -12.12
C GLY A 469 -17.65 13.33 -13.35
N LEU A 470 -16.46 13.93 -13.26
CA LEU A 470 -15.90 14.81 -14.28
C LEU A 470 -15.31 14.06 -15.49
N GLY A 471 -14.81 12.85 -15.26
CA GLY A 471 -14.33 11.94 -16.30
C GLY A 471 -12.97 12.30 -16.92
N ARG A 472 -12.55 11.47 -17.88
CA ARG A 472 -11.16 11.43 -18.41
C ARG A 472 -10.67 12.72 -19.07
N TYR A 473 -11.52 13.44 -19.81
CA TYR A 473 -11.12 14.67 -20.49
C TYR A 473 -10.87 15.82 -19.50
N ALA A 474 -11.66 15.89 -18.42
CA ALA A 474 -11.39 16.82 -17.33
C ALA A 474 -10.06 16.46 -16.62
N GLY A 475 -9.73 15.17 -16.53
CA GLY A 475 -8.45 14.71 -15.96
C GLY A 475 -7.23 15.16 -16.77
N VAL A 476 -7.33 15.20 -18.10
CA VAL A 476 -6.27 15.77 -18.95
C VAL A 476 -6.05 17.25 -18.64
N LEU A 477 -7.13 18.03 -18.52
CA LEU A 477 -7.02 19.46 -18.21
C LEU A 477 -6.52 19.71 -16.80
N LEU A 478 -6.98 18.93 -15.82
CA LEU A 478 -6.54 19.01 -14.44
C LEU A 478 -5.02 18.79 -14.35
N ASP A 479 -4.47 17.82 -15.07
CA ASP A 479 -3.02 17.57 -15.09
C ASP A 479 -2.20 18.70 -15.69
N LEU A 480 -2.73 19.37 -16.72
CA LEU A 480 -2.07 20.52 -17.34
C LEU A 480 -2.14 21.75 -16.42
N LEU A 481 -3.30 21.98 -15.81
CA LEU A 481 -3.56 23.13 -14.94
C LEU A 481 -2.90 23.01 -13.57
N HIS A 482 -2.68 21.79 -13.07
CA HIS A 482 -1.97 21.56 -11.83
C HIS A 482 -0.50 21.96 -11.93
N ARG A 483 0.06 21.93 -13.14
CA ARG A 483 1.46 22.31 -13.41
C ARG A 483 1.58 23.81 -13.61
N ASP A 484 0.72 24.38 -14.45
CA ASP A 484 0.80 25.78 -14.86
C ASP A 484 -0.60 26.38 -15.01
N THR A 485 -0.78 27.63 -14.56
CA THR A 485 -1.96 28.40 -14.94
C THR A 485 -1.96 28.60 -16.45
N SER A 486 -3.08 28.34 -17.13
CA SER A 486 -3.08 28.23 -18.60
C SER A 486 -4.30 28.89 -19.23
N SER A 487 -4.10 29.48 -20.41
CA SER A 487 -5.21 29.97 -21.24
C SER A 487 -5.93 28.81 -21.95
N VAL A 488 -7.13 29.06 -22.47
CA VAL A 488 -7.84 28.06 -23.30
C VAL A 488 -7.02 27.68 -24.54
N THR A 489 -6.31 28.63 -25.13
CA THR A 489 -5.46 28.42 -26.30
C THR A 489 -4.29 27.49 -25.98
N ASP A 490 -3.61 27.71 -24.84
CA ASP A 490 -2.51 26.84 -24.40
C ASP A 490 -2.99 25.43 -24.09
N LEU A 491 -4.17 25.31 -23.47
CA LEU A 491 -4.76 24.02 -23.15
C LEU A 491 -5.12 23.25 -24.42
N VAL A 492 -5.63 23.91 -25.46
CA VAL A 492 -5.88 23.27 -26.77
C VAL A 492 -4.59 22.74 -27.37
N LEU A 493 -3.53 23.55 -27.39
CA LEU A 493 -2.22 23.16 -27.94
C LEU A 493 -1.60 21.99 -27.17
N ARG A 494 -1.58 22.07 -25.84
CA ARG A 494 -0.91 21.07 -24.97
C ARG A 494 -1.71 19.78 -24.79
N SER A 495 -3.03 19.83 -24.89
CA SER A 495 -3.89 18.63 -24.75
C SER A 495 -4.22 17.96 -26.09
N GLY A 496 -4.06 18.68 -27.20
CA GLY A 496 -4.56 18.25 -28.52
C GLY A 496 -6.09 18.25 -28.64
N LEU A 497 -6.83 18.58 -27.58
CA LEU A 497 -8.30 18.56 -27.58
C LEU A 497 -8.86 19.76 -28.34
N ARG A 498 -10.05 19.57 -28.94
CA ARG A 498 -10.77 20.66 -29.61
C ARG A 498 -11.15 21.74 -28.59
N ALA A 499 -11.11 23.01 -29.00
CA ALA A 499 -11.46 24.16 -28.15
C ALA A 499 -12.85 24.02 -27.48
N ARG A 500 -13.83 23.47 -28.20
CA ARG A 500 -15.17 23.18 -27.64
C ARG A 500 -15.11 22.20 -26.47
N THR A 501 -14.31 21.13 -26.60
CA THR A 501 -14.12 20.12 -25.55
C THR A 501 -13.39 20.71 -24.34
N VAL A 502 -12.36 21.52 -24.57
CA VAL A 502 -11.64 22.22 -23.51
C VAL A 502 -12.58 23.13 -22.72
N ARG A 503 -13.30 24.02 -23.39
CA ARG A 503 -14.26 24.94 -22.73
C ARG A 503 -15.33 24.19 -21.97
N HIS A 504 -15.90 23.13 -22.54
CA HIS A 504 -16.91 22.31 -21.87
C HIS A 504 -16.37 21.71 -20.55
N HIS A 505 -15.18 21.12 -20.55
CA HIS A 505 -14.63 20.50 -19.35
C HIS A 505 -14.08 21.51 -18.33
N LEU A 506 -13.60 22.68 -18.76
CA LEU A 506 -13.28 23.79 -17.86
C LEU A 506 -14.52 24.29 -17.12
N ALA A 507 -15.64 24.47 -17.82
CA ALA A 507 -16.90 24.87 -17.18
C ALA A 507 -17.36 23.84 -16.13
N ARG A 508 -17.19 22.55 -16.41
CA ARG A 508 -17.50 21.47 -15.45
C ARG A 508 -16.55 21.43 -14.25
N LEU A 509 -15.26 21.67 -14.46
CA LEU A 509 -14.28 21.79 -13.38
C LEU A 509 -14.59 23.00 -12.50
N HIS A 510 -14.98 24.11 -13.12
CA HIS A 510 -15.39 25.32 -12.42
C HIS A 510 -16.65 25.12 -11.58
N SER A 511 -17.70 24.53 -12.16
CA SER A 511 -18.94 24.26 -11.45
C SER A 511 -18.75 23.30 -10.26
N ALA A 512 -17.77 22.40 -10.35
CA ALA A 512 -17.41 21.50 -9.25
C ALA A 512 -16.48 22.14 -8.20
N GLY A 513 -16.09 23.41 -8.36
CA GLY A 513 -15.22 24.15 -7.45
C GLY A 513 -13.73 23.77 -7.54
N LEU A 514 -13.31 23.11 -8.63
CA LEU A 514 -11.92 22.68 -8.81
C LEU A 514 -11.07 23.62 -9.65
N ALA A 515 -11.70 24.37 -10.55
CA ALA A 515 -11.01 25.31 -11.43
C ALA A 515 -11.55 26.72 -11.25
N THR A 516 -10.65 27.68 -11.26
CA THR A 516 -10.94 29.10 -11.10
C THR A 516 -10.28 29.88 -12.23
N LEU A 517 -10.99 30.91 -12.69
CA LEU A 517 -10.48 31.85 -13.67
C LEU A 517 -9.91 33.05 -12.91
N ASP A 518 -8.65 33.38 -13.16
CA ASP A 518 -8.05 34.58 -12.59
C ASP A 518 -8.39 35.85 -13.40
N HIS A 519 -7.88 36.99 -12.94
CA HIS A 519 -8.09 38.30 -13.56
C HIS A 519 -7.48 38.41 -14.97
N ASP A 520 -6.47 37.60 -15.30
CA ASP A 520 -5.81 37.54 -16.60
C ASP A 520 -6.49 36.54 -17.57
N ALA A 521 -7.69 36.08 -17.22
CA ALA A 521 -8.44 35.04 -17.95
C ALA A 521 -7.65 33.72 -18.10
N ARG A 522 -6.79 33.39 -17.13
CA ARG A 522 -6.08 32.12 -17.06
C ARG A 522 -6.75 31.21 -16.04
N TRP A 523 -6.82 29.94 -16.40
CA TRP A 523 -7.37 28.91 -15.53
C TRP A 523 -6.29 28.38 -14.60
N HIS A 524 -6.66 28.09 -13.37
CA HIS A 524 -5.85 27.33 -12.42
C HIS A 524 -6.74 26.32 -11.68
N VAL A 525 -6.12 25.29 -11.11
CA VAL A 525 -6.81 24.26 -10.31
C VAL A 525 -6.19 24.13 -8.94
N ASP A 526 -7.01 23.83 -7.95
CA ASP A 526 -6.55 23.47 -6.61
C ASP A 526 -7.05 22.06 -6.26
N LEU A 527 -6.09 21.13 -6.16
CA LEU A 527 -6.37 19.73 -5.88
C LEU A 527 -6.88 19.49 -4.45
N ALA A 528 -6.69 20.45 -3.53
CA ALA A 528 -7.22 20.36 -2.16
C ALA A 528 -8.75 20.30 -2.13
N PHE A 529 -9.43 20.77 -3.18
CA PHE A 529 -10.89 20.74 -3.30
C PHE A 529 -11.45 19.46 -3.96
N LEU A 530 -10.60 18.49 -4.31
CA LEU A 530 -11.05 17.19 -4.87
C LEU A 530 -12.11 16.48 -4.00
N PRO A 531 -12.00 16.42 -2.66
CA PRO A 531 -13.03 15.83 -1.81
C PRO A 531 -14.36 16.60 -1.84
N GLN A 532 -14.31 17.92 -1.87
CA GLN A 532 -15.48 18.81 -1.97
C GLN A 532 -16.19 18.60 -3.30
N ALA A 533 -15.43 18.55 -4.39
CA ALA A 533 -15.96 18.27 -5.72
C ALA A 533 -16.63 16.89 -5.80
N ALA A 534 -16.03 15.86 -5.19
CA ALA A 534 -16.65 14.53 -5.13
C ALA A 534 -17.98 14.53 -4.37
N ARG A 535 -18.07 15.29 -3.27
CA ARG A 535 -19.34 15.46 -2.54
C ARG A 535 -20.39 16.19 -3.38
N HIS A 536 -20.00 17.28 -4.04
CA HIS A 536 -20.88 18.06 -4.92
C HIS A 536 -21.43 17.21 -6.09
N LEU A 537 -20.59 16.35 -6.65
CA LEU A 537 -20.96 15.46 -7.76
C LEU A 537 -21.65 14.16 -7.31
N GLY A 538 -21.77 13.91 -6.00
CA GLY A 538 -22.34 12.66 -5.46
C GLY A 538 -21.51 11.41 -5.77
N THR A 539 -20.19 11.55 -5.97
CA THR A 539 -19.30 10.42 -6.32
C THR A 539 -18.40 9.95 -5.18
N THR A 540 -18.56 10.49 -3.97
CA THR A 540 -17.80 10.08 -2.78
C THR A 540 -17.90 8.57 -2.54
N GLY A 541 -16.75 7.91 -2.40
CA GLY A 541 -16.65 6.48 -2.17
C GLY A 541 -16.64 5.62 -3.44
N ALA A 542 -16.78 6.21 -4.63
CA ALA A 542 -16.85 5.45 -5.89
C ALA A 542 -15.58 4.62 -6.17
N VAL A 543 -14.40 5.15 -5.86
CA VAL A 543 -13.12 4.43 -6.03
C VAL A 543 -12.98 3.33 -4.98
N VAL A 544 -13.42 3.57 -3.74
CA VAL A 544 -13.42 2.55 -2.68
C VAL A 544 -14.31 1.38 -3.06
N ALA A 545 -15.55 1.65 -3.48
CA ALA A 545 -16.48 0.63 -3.96
C ALA A 545 -15.90 -0.15 -5.15
N ARG A 546 -15.23 0.54 -6.09
CA ARG A 546 -14.55 -0.11 -7.23
C ARG A 546 -13.39 -1.00 -6.80
N ARG A 547 -12.61 -0.60 -5.78
CA ARG A 547 -11.52 -1.42 -5.22
C ARG A 547 -12.06 -2.67 -4.55
N GLU A 548 -13.15 -2.55 -3.79
CA GLU A 548 -13.83 -3.68 -3.19
C GLU A 548 -14.35 -4.65 -4.24
N GLN A 549 -15.00 -4.15 -5.29
CA GLN A 549 -15.45 -4.96 -6.42
C GLN A 549 -14.29 -5.68 -7.10
N ILE A 550 -13.18 -4.99 -7.38
CA ILE A 550 -12.00 -5.61 -8.00
C ILE A 550 -11.36 -6.67 -7.09
N ALA A 551 -11.38 -6.46 -5.77
CA ALA A 551 -10.92 -7.45 -4.82
C ALA A 551 -11.82 -8.70 -4.84
N GLN A 552 -13.15 -8.52 -4.88
CA GLN A 552 -14.11 -9.62 -5.03
C GLN A 552 -13.90 -10.36 -6.35
N ASP A 553 -13.73 -9.65 -7.47
CA ASP A 553 -13.47 -10.24 -8.78
C ASP A 553 -12.18 -11.07 -8.80
N ARG A 554 -11.13 -10.59 -8.12
CA ARG A 554 -9.84 -11.31 -7.99
C ARG A 554 -10.00 -12.61 -7.21
N THR A 555 -10.72 -12.58 -6.09
CA THR A 555 -11.01 -13.78 -5.29
C THR A 555 -11.87 -14.75 -6.09
N THR A 556 -12.90 -14.26 -6.78
CA THR A 556 -13.78 -15.06 -7.64
C THR A 556 -12.99 -15.73 -8.77
N TRP A 557 -12.09 -14.99 -9.42
CA TRP A 557 -11.20 -15.52 -10.47
C TRP A 557 -10.27 -16.61 -9.93
N ALA A 558 -9.66 -16.38 -8.77
CA ALA A 558 -8.75 -17.34 -8.17
C ALA A 558 -9.48 -18.63 -7.74
N TRP A 559 -10.71 -18.53 -7.22
CA TRP A 559 -11.56 -19.69 -6.92
C TRP A 559 -11.93 -20.47 -8.19
N TRP A 560 -12.38 -19.76 -9.23
CA TRP A 560 -12.68 -20.36 -10.54
C TRP A 560 -11.47 -21.13 -11.10
N LEU A 561 -10.30 -20.51 -11.07
CA LEU A 561 -9.07 -21.10 -11.61
C LEU A 561 -8.67 -22.36 -10.81
N ALA A 562 -8.81 -22.31 -9.49
CA ALA A 562 -8.46 -23.44 -8.63
C ALA A 562 -9.43 -24.63 -8.83
N ASP A 563 -10.73 -24.37 -8.98
CA ASP A 563 -11.70 -25.43 -9.30
C ASP A 563 -11.50 -26.00 -10.71
N HIS A 564 -11.22 -25.15 -11.70
CA HIS A 564 -10.86 -25.58 -13.06
C HIS A 564 -9.61 -26.47 -13.07
N ALA A 565 -8.58 -26.10 -12.29
CA ALA A 565 -7.35 -26.87 -12.16
C ALA A 565 -7.56 -28.22 -11.43
N ALA A 566 -8.52 -28.31 -10.51
CA ALA A 566 -8.86 -29.53 -9.77
C ALA A 566 -9.65 -30.53 -10.62
N GLU A 567 -10.50 -30.06 -11.52
CA GLU A 567 -11.24 -30.88 -12.48
C GLU A 567 -10.31 -31.65 -13.45
N HIS A 568 -9.18 -31.05 -13.82
CA HIS A 568 -8.22 -31.62 -14.78
C HIS A 568 -7.12 -32.48 -14.13
N GLY A 569 -7.40 -33.15 -13.00
CA GLY A 569 -6.64 -34.33 -12.55
C GLY A 569 -5.36 -34.10 -11.74
N PHE A 570 -5.07 -32.89 -11.26
CA PHE A 570 -3.83 -32.64 -10.50
C PHE A 570 -4.01 -33.00 -9.00
N ALA A 571 -3.25 -34.00 -8.53
CA ALA A 571 -3.48 -34.73 -7.27
C ALA A 571 -3.34 -33.93 -5.96
N THR A 572 -2.52 -32.87 -5.91
CA THR A 572 -2.45 -31.94 -4.75
C THR A 572 -3.68 -31.01 -4.65
N ARG A 573 -4.57 -31.01 -5.66
CA ARG A 573 -5.66 -30.04 -5.85
C ARG A 573 -7.05 -30.54 -5.40
N ARG A 574 -7.17 -31.73 -4.77
CA ARG A 574 -8.45 -32.28 -4.26
C ARG A 574 -8.98 -31.60 -2.98
N GLY A 575 -8.16 -30.83 -2.25
CA GLY A 575 -8.56 -30.20 -0.99
C GLY A 575 -9.65 -29.12 -1.08
N LEU A 576 -9.93 -28.59 -2.28
CA LEU A 576 -11.06 -27.68 -2.54
C LEU A 576 -12.38 -28.42 -2.80
N ARG A 577 -12.31 -29.69 -3.18
CA ARG A 577 -13.46 -30.59 -3.41
C ARG A 577 -13.66 -31.60 -2.25
N SER A 578 -12.76 -31.63 -1.27
CA SER A 578 -12.96 -32.41 -0.04
C SER A 578 -13.98 -31.72 0.87
N LEU A 579 -14.94 -32.48 1.37
CA LEU A 579 -15.88 -32.03 2.40
C LEU A 579 -15.10 -31.49 3.62
N GLY A 580 -15.42 -30.28 4.05
CA GLY A 580 -14.74 -29.59 5.16
C GLY A 580 -15.20 -28.15 5.31
N TRP A 581 -14.57 -27.41 6.24
CA TRP A 581 -14.87 -26.00 6.51
C TRP A 581 -13.69 -25.12 6.06
N SER A 582 -13.99 -23.97 5.45
CA SER A 582 -13.06 -22.88 5.17
C SER A 582 -13.50 -21.64 5.93
N THR A 583 -12.56 -20.86 6.46
CA THR A 583 -12.89 -19.56 7.05
C THR A 583 -13.06 -18.56 5.95
N THR A 584 -14.17 -17.84 5.91
CA THR A 584 -14.38 -16.82 4.89
C THR A 584 -13.73 -15.49 5.26
N ARG A 585 -13.75 -14.53 4.33
CA ARG A 585 -13.30 -13.14 4.58
C ARG A 585 -14.03 -12.47 5.76
N ALA A 586 -15.22 -12.96 6.13
CA ALA A 586 -16.00 -12.48 7.27
C ALA A 586 -15.62 -13.16 8.60
N GLY A 587 -14.65 -14.08 8.61
CA GLY A 587 -14.28 -14.87 9.79
C GLY A 587 -15.29 -15.99 10.12
N VAL A 588 -16.30 -16.20 9.27
CA VAL A 588 -17.34 -17.20 9.49
C VAL A 588 -16.88 -18.51 8.85
N PRO A 589 -16.92 -19.65 9.57
CA PRO A 589 -16.74 -20.96 8.96
C PRO A 589 -17.82 -21.20 7.91
N CYS A 590 -17.45 -21.45 6.66
CA CYS A 590 -18.37 -21.91 5.62
C CYS A 590 -17.93 -23.28 5.09
N PRO A 591 -18.86 -24.12 4.59
CA PRO A 591 -18.48 -25.36 3.92
C PRO A 591 -17.56 -25.05 2.72
N ARG A 592 -16.54 -25.86 2.50
CA ARG A 592 -15.77 -25.86 1.24
C ARG A 592 -16.70 -26.30 0.11
N ARG A 593 -16.83 -25.48 -0.93
CA ARG A 593 -17.72 -25.75 -2.07
C ARG A 593 -16.95 -25.60 -3.40
N PRO A 594 -17.23 -26.45 -4.39
CA PRO A 594 -16.81 -26.21 -5.77
C PRO A 594 -17.33 -24.87 -6.29
N PHE A 595 -16.68 -24.34 -7.32
CA PHE A 595 -17.17 -23.12 -7.98
C PHE A 595 -18.59 -23.37 -8.52
N PRO A 596 -19.56 -22.45 -8.35
CA PRO A 596 -20.94 -22.69 -8.77
C PRO A 596 -21.04 -23.06 -10.24
N VAL A 597 -21.82 -24.10 -10.54
CA VAL A 597 -22.12 -24.57 -11.88
C VAL A 597 -23.64 -24.53 -12.13
N SER A 598 -24.04 -24.32 -13.38
CA SER A 598 -25.43 -24.44 -13.83
C SER A 598 -25.83 -25.92 -13.92
N GLU A 599 -27.11 -26.18 -14.17
CA GLU A 599 -27.61 -27.53 -14.45
C GLU A 599 -26.87 -28.20 -15.62
N ASP A 600 -26.51 -27.43 -16.65
CA ASP A 600 -25.69 -27.89 -17.78
C ASP A 600 -24.19 -28.10 -17.46
N GLY A 601 -23.77 -28.01 -16.18
CA GLY A 601 -22.39 -28.16 -15.75
C GLY A 601 -21.47 -26.98 -16.07
N ARG A 602 -21.99 -25.86 -16.58
CA ARG A 602 -21.19 -24.66 -16.90
C ARG A 602 -20.97 -23.81 -15.66
N ARG A 603 -19.74 -23.34 -15.44
CA ARG A 603 -19.41 -22.44 -14.31
C ARG A 603 -20.16 -21.11 -14.41
N VAL A 604 -20.85 -20.72 -13.34
CA VAL A 604 -21.68 -19.51 -13.28
C VAL A 604 -20.97 -18.42 -12.50
N TRP A 605 -20.37 -17.47 -13.24
CA TRP A 605 -19.60 -16.39 -12.65
C TRP A 605 -20.38 -15.53 -11.65
N THR A 606 -21.63 -15.18 -11.98
CA THR A 606 -22.48 -14.32 -11.15
C THR A 606 -22.80 -14.95 -9.79
N ALA A 607 -23.04 -16.26 -9.75
CA ALA A 607 -23.25 -17.00 -8.52
C ALA A 607 -21.97 -17.04 -7.66
N GLY A 608 -20.81 -17.30 -8.28
CA GLY A 608 -19.52 -17.27 -7.58
C GLY A 608 -19.19 -15.88 -7.01
N ALA A 609 -19.39 -14.83 -7.80
CA ALA A 609 -19.18 -13.45 -7.37
C ALA A 609 -20.15 -13.03 -6.26
N GLY A 610 -21.42 -13.46 -6.33
CA GLY A 610 -22.42 -13.21 -5.30
C GLY A 610 -22.05 -13.85 -3.96
N LEU A 611 -21.54 -15.08 -3.98
CA LEU A 611 -21.03 -15.74 -2.78
C LEU A 611 -19.83 -14.99 -2.20
N VAL A 612 -18.84 -14.62 -3.02
CA VAL A 612 -17.67 -13.85 -2.58
C VAL A 612 -18.08 -12.49 -1.99
N GLY A 613 -19.06 -11.82 -2.60
CA GLY A 613 -19.63 -10.56 -2.10
C GLY A 613 -20.33 -10.71 -0.75
N ALA A 614 -21.03 -11.82 -0.53
CA ALA A 614 -21.63 -12.19 0.77
C ALA A 614 -20.59 -12.66 1.81
N GLY A 615 -19.29 -12.57 1.48
CA GLY A 615 -18.23 -13.06 2.34
C GLY A 615 -18.24 -14.58 2.44
N MET A 616 -18.58 -15.30 1.38
CA MET A 616 -18.48 -16.76 1.25
C MET A 616 -17.49 -17.14 0.14
N GLY A 617 -16.58 -18.09 0.41
CA GLY A 617 -15.56 -18.53 -0.55
C GLY A 617 -14.17 -18.67 0.07
N PRO A 618 -13.21 -19.28 -0.66
CA PRO A 618 -11.87 -19.56 -0.15
C PRO A 618 -11.06 -18.28 0.10
N MET A 619 -10.22 -18.30 1.13
CA MET A 619 -9.34 -17.16 1.42
C MET A 619 -8.29 -16.98 0.32
N PRO A 620 -7.87 -15.73 0.01
CA PRO A 620 -6.76 -15.48 -0.92
C PRO A 620 -5.46 -16.22 -0.56
N GLU A 621 -5.25 -16.45 0.74
CA GLU A 621 -4.13 -17.19 1.36
C GLU A 621 -4.22 -18.70 1.11
N GLU A 622 -5.42 -19.29 1.22
CA GLU A 622 -5.67 -20.69 0.85
C GLU A 622 -5.34 -20.89 -0.64
N LEU A 623 -5.68 -19.92 -1.48
CA LEU A 623 -5.42 -19.93 -2.93
C LEU A 623 -3.95 -19.60 -3.30
N GLY A 624 -3.13 -19.14 -2.35
CA GLY A 624 -1.75 -18.71 -2.56
C GLY A 624 -0.73 -19.85 -2.53
N LEU A 625 -1.08 -21.00 -1.96
CA LEU A 625 -0.22 -22.19 -1.86
C LEU A 625 -0.09 -22.97 -3.18
N PHE A 626 -0.85 -22.62 -4.22
CA PHE A 626 -1.04 -23.45 -5.41
C PHE A 626 -0.20 -23.05 -6.64
N THR A 627 0.75 -22.12 -6.52
CA THR A 627 1.46 -21.53 -7.69
C THR A 627 2.97 -21.80 -7.73
N SER A 628 3.52 -22.68 -6.88
CA SER A 628 4.97 -22.74 -6.68
C SER A 628 5.76 -23.63 -7.67
N THR A 629 5.17 -24.54 -8.45
CA THR A 629 6.02 -25.58 -9.11
C THR A 629 5.60 -26.17 -10.45
N ASP A 630 4.49 -25.82 -11.10
CA ASP A 630 4.09 -26.57 -12.31
C ASP A 630 4.40 -25.84 -13.64
N PRO A 631 5.25 -26.40 -14.52
CA PRO A 631 5.29 -26.00 -15.91
C PRO A 631 4.02 -26.53 -16.62
N VAL A 632 3.64 -25.87 -17.71
CA VAL A 632 2.52 -26.23 -18.61
C VAL A 632 1.13 -25.73 -18.21
N LEU A 633 0.84 -24.49 -18.61
CA LEU A 633 -0.48 -24.11 -19.13
C LEU A 633 -0.24 -23.30 -20.42
N ASN A 634 -0.29 -23.98 -21.56
CA ASN A 634 -0.42 -23.36 -22.87
C ASN A 634 -1.89 -23.54 -23.31
N PRO A 635 -2.74 -22.48 -23.34
CA PRO A 635 -4.12 -22.62 -23.80
C PRO A 635 -4.27 -22.64 -25.34
N LEU A 636 -3.18 -22.59 -26.11
CA LEU A 636 -3.23 -22.40 -27.57
C LEU A 636 -3.40 -23.69 -28.40
N HIS A 637 -4.12 -24.70 -27.91
CA HIS A 637 -4.48 -25.84 -28.76
C HIS A 637 -5.83 -26.45 -28.38
N GLN A 638 -6.91 -25.67 -28.45
CA GLN A 638 -8.21 -26.18 -28.92
C GLN A 638 -8.91 -25.09 -29.74
N SER A 639 -8.95 -25.31 -31.05
CA SER A 639 -9.70 -24.54 -32.03
C SER A 639 -11.20 -24.59 -31.73
N LYS A 640 -11.83 -23.42 -31.51
CA LYS A 640 -13.12 -22.98 -32.07
C LYS A 640 -13.48 -21.58 -31.54
N GLY A 641 -13.21 -20.56 -32.38
CA GLY A 641 -13.87 -19.24 -32.41
C GLY A 641 -13.73 -18.29 -31.19
N PRO A 642 -13.52 -16.97 -31.39
CA PRO A 642 -13.61 -16.01 -30.29
C PRO A 642 -15.07 -15.85 -29.86
N ALA A 643 -15.42 -16.34 -28.65
CA ALA A 643 -16.68 -16.02 -28.02
C ALA A 643 -16.75 -14.50 -27.74
N THR A 644 -17.55 -13.81 -28.54
CA THR A 644 -17.86 -12.40 -28.43
C THR A 644 -18.73 -12.20 -27.19
N TRP A 645 -18.21 -11.54 -26.16
CA TRP A 645 -19.00 -11.19 -24.98
C TRP A 645 -19.90 -9.99 -25.29
N VAL A 646 -21.17 -10.26 -25.60
CA VAL A 646 -22.22 -9.24 -25.67
C VAL A 646 -22.63 -8.87 -24.24
N LEU A 647 -22.16 -7.72 -23.77
CA LEU A 647 -22.69 -7.05 -22.58
C LEU A 647 -24.05 -6.46 -22.93
N HIS A 648 -25.14 -7.16 -22.57
CA HIS A 648 -26.46 -6.57 -22.57
C HIS A 648 -26.51 -5.42 -21.54
N ARG A 649 -26.57 -4.18 -22.04
CA ARG A 649 -27.00 -3.02 -21.25
C ARG A 649 -28.48 -3.20 -20.92
N ARG A 650 -28.83 -3.33 -19.63
CA ARG A 650 -30.18 -3.00 -19.15
C ARG A 650 -30.28 -1.47 -19.10
N ASN A 651 -30.97 -0.88 -20.07
CA ASN A 651 -31.48 0.48 -19.96
C ASN A 651 -32.69 0.46 -19.04
N SER A 652 -32.52 0.97 -17.82
CA SER A 652 -33.63 1.34 -16.94
C SER A 652 -34.15 2.71 -17.35
N ASN A 653 -35.12 2.75 -18.27
CA ASN A 653 -36.02 3.89 -18.40
C ASN A 653 -37.27 3.59 -17.59
N VAL A 654 -37.38 4.26 -16.44
CA VAL A 654 -38.58 4.30 -15.62
C VAL A 654 -39.61 5.17 -16.33
N SER A 655 -40.72 4.54 -16.68
CA SER A 655 -41.93 5.12 -17.22
C SER A 655 -42.51 6.17 -16.26
N ARG A 656 -42.82 7.36 -16.79
CA ARG A 656 -43.75 8.31 -16.17
C ARG A 656 -45.05 8.25 -16.97
N GLU A 657 -46.08 7.66 -16.38
CA GLU A 657 -47.45 7.74 -16.87
C GLU A 657 -47.96 9.19 -16.81
N GLY A 658 -48.85 9.55 -17.75
CA GLY A 658 -49.79 10.64 -17.52
C GLY A 658 -50.36 11.31 -18.76
N ARG A 659 -51.53 10.81 -19.19
CA ARG A 659 -52.65 11.51 -19.84
C ARG A 659 -52.63 11.64 -21.38
N GLY A 660 -53.66 11.01 -21.98
CA GLY A 660 -54.59 11.78 -22.82
C GLY A 660 -54.97 11.19 -24.18
N ARG A 661 -56.08 10.44 -24.19
CA ARG A 661 -57.20 10.51 -25.16
C ARG A 661 -56.99 10.13 -26.64
N THR A 662 -57.84 9.18 -27.07
CA THR A 662 -58.60 9.08 -28.35
C THR A 662 -57.81 9.02 -29.67
N ALA A 663 -58.14 8.25 -30.71
CA ALA A 663 -59.17 7.27 -31.04
C ALA A 663 -58.80 6.68 -32.43
N LEU A 664 -59.41 5.55 -32.80
CA LEU A 664 -59.71 5.09 -34.18
C LEU A 664 -58.55 4.60 -35.11
N CYS A 665 -58.37 3.26 -35.17
CA CYS A 665 -58.57 2.34 -36.32
C CYS A 665 -58.47 2.86 -37.80
N PRO A 666 -58.30 1.97 -38.81
CA PRO A 666 -57.31 0.89 -39.05
C PRO A 666 -56.92 0.79 -40.57
N ARG A 667 -56.31 -0.35 -40.99
CA ARG A 667 -56.03 -0.84 -42.38
C ARG A 667 -54.70 -0.37 -42.99
N ALA A 668 -53.99 -1.15 -43.81
CA ALA A 668 -54.33 -2.36 -44.55
C ALA A 668 -53.11 -3.28 -44.70
N ALA A 669 -53.41 -4.57 -44.91
CA ALA A 669 -52.51 -5.58 -45.44
C ALA A 669 -52.20 -5.35 -46.93
N ASN A 670 -51.05 -5.85 -47.35
CA ASN A 670 -50.78 -6.64 -48.57
C ASN A 670 -49.26 -6.88 -48.56
N ASP A 671 -48.79 -8.12 -48.36
CA ASP A 671 -48.57 -9.10 -49.42
C ASP A 671 -47.82 -8.50 -50.61
N GLU A 672 -46.57 -8.93 -50.80
CA GLU A 672 -46.19 -9.97 -51.78
C GLU A 672 -44.70 -9.83 -52.17
N THR A 673 -43.98 -10.97 -52.15
CA THR A 673 -42.92 -11.40 -53.12
C THR A 673 -41.76 -10.45 -53.47
N SER A 674 -40.53 -10.86 -53.77
CA SER A 674 -39.81 -12.12 -53.88
C SER A 674 -38.37 -11.73 -54.29
N MET A 675 -37.44 -12.65 -54.08
CA MET A 675 -36.13 -12.81 -54.74
C MET A 675 -34.90 -12.01 -54.27
N ALA A 676 -33.90 -12.85 -53.95
CA ALA A 676 -32.45 -12.70 -53.94
C ALA A 676 -31.79 -12.11 -52.68
#